data_AF-A0A962YSR9-F1
#
_entry.id   AF-A0A962YSR9-F1
#
_cell.length_a   1.000
_cell.length_b   1.000
_cell.length_c   1.000
_cell.angle_alpha   90.00
_cell.angle_beta   90.00
_cell.angle_gamma   90.00
#
_symmetry.space_group_name_H-M   'P 1'
#
loop_
_entity.id
_entity.type
_entity.pdbx_description
1 polymer ?
#
loop_
_entity_poly.entity_id
_entity_poly.type
_entity_poly.pdbx_seq_one_letter_code
_entity_poly.pdbx_strand_id
1 'polypeptide(L)'
;MTTDENDRKRCPYVGLQPFEEADREFFFGRERDQRIIIANLLASPLTLLYGASGVGKSSVLRAGVVPQLRRERPGTPVVVFRDWVDREFQVALRRACIVAVWEHDVDQPKPAESLPFDEILRACAEAAHETVLILLDQFEEYFLYHPKSADPQSFEAQFARAVNRDDVDVGFLIALRDDSLSKLDRFQERIPNLLSNRLALKHLDAAGATVAIRGPLEVWNDRYAADRTPIRIEEDLIQDLVQQVRIGQVSAGRRGGSGAARAEEHYIEAPFLQLVMVRLWGEETRAGSNALRRDTLDRLGGAREIVRTHLDDVMSRLDATRQAVCSRFFDRLVTPTGSKVACGREDLARWAGDLAPRVPEVLELLSRDRILRTATAPDHPEATRYEIYHDVLAPAILDWRCRYVEKQEQALAVEQAREQAKKRALRLGVVVLATAVITAVAGWVCAWWEGLRSEENQKAAASMYTAPFDPQRGLDLALEAVETTPFGLPPLLVAELGLAPTPAAEDALRQAIHAQRLEWTLRVHSWVHDLAFSPDGRKLATADDDQMVKIWDLATGHPPTAPIITFSHDAKVRDIAFLSAGDRLVTAAHDTAYLWVLDDPKAPLRSFNHGSSIHGAFAVSQDGKRLATAGDGSGKGRVIKVWDLEAPSPEPEPIATIDMAGAWVMGLAFSPDGCCLATACVYRGGMERTSTSIWNIQTGREILRVPIKVASDAVAFTPDGKSLVTASRDARVRVWQPADDDLDQILARRSESILPGDAVASTEPVVIPWSERILAGHGERVRNIAVSPDGTRIASASGDATAKIWDTETGENLLTLMGHQGFVDAVEFSPDGHHVATASLDRTVKFWNIEGHTGVVNSIAFGPDGKTLATGSSDRTAKLWDLSEGKPRLRRTLRGHTDSIYRIAFDPAGTHLATAGFDNQIKLWDVGSGAAIDIPKKHVDQLRAVAFSPDGKRLASTGADGHAWLYDLQTPEDLQAIRVTHFEGEWDQATAVAFHPRQDRWVTGGSDGKLQLWDFSGNKVGTIAVPSTGSSARVIDIAFSPDGAVIAALTRRWVYFWPVAAFERPPSEPSATLTIEGAGYCGAFAYRHDGKQLAVACNDAKVRIYDTAKLELVKTITVHKNAVSDVAFSPDGTQLATASLDKTFNVSPLDLTELYEMAKRLRAATSDESP
;
A
#
# COMPACT_ATOMS: atom_id res chain seq x y z
N MET A 1 -17.79 22.66 25.84
CA MET A 1 -18.50 22.47 27.12
C MET A 1 -17.90 21.27 27.79
N THR A 2 -17.50 21.39 29.05
CA THR A 2 -17.08 20.27 29.90
C THR A 2 -18.26 19.38 30.23
N THR A 3 -18.07 18.07 30.24
CA THR A 3 -18.98 17.11 30.88
C THR A 3 -18.92 17.33 32.39
N ASP A 4 -20.00 17.82 32.98
CA ASP A 4 -20.11 18.02 34.43
C ASP A 4 -20.08 16.66 35.17
N GLU A 5 -19.39 16.59 36.32
CA GLU A 5 -19.32 15.36 37.13
C GLU A 5 -20.70 14.83 37.51
N ASN A 6 -21.72 15.69 37.52
CA ASN A 6 -23.10 15.33 37.83
C ASN A 6 -23.79 14.49 36.75
N ASP A 7 -23.33 14.45 35.49
CA ASP A 7 -23.91 13.56 34.47
C ASP A 7 -23.34 12.14 34.54
N ARG A 8 -22.08 11.96 34.96
CA ARG A 8 -21.51 10.62 35.22
C ARG A 8 -22.12 9.92 36.45
N LYS A 9 -22.62 10.70 37.42
CA LYS A 9 -23.52 10.22 38.49
C LYS A 9 -24.86 9.69 37.96
N ARG A 10 -25.21 9.92 36.68
CA ARG A 10 -26.47 9.49 36.05
C ARG A 10 -26.34 8.35 35.06
N CYS A 11 -25.20 8.18 34.36
CA CYS A 11 -25.00 7.13 33.35
C CYS A 11 -23.49 6.85 33.13
N PRO A 12 -23.05 5.58 33.00
CA PRO A 12 -21.66 5.24 32.66
C PRO A 12 -21.34 5.25 31.16
N TYR A 13 -22.34 5.41 30.28
CA TYR A 13 -22.20 5.38 28.83
C TYR A 13 -22.39 6.78 28.21
N VAL A 14 -21.62 7.11 27.18
CA VAL A 14 -21.56 8.48 26.59
C VAL A 14 -22.45 8.69 25.35
N GLY A 15 -23.01 7.61 24.80
CA GLY A 15 -23.86 7.67 23.60
C GLY A 15 -23.09 8.04 22.32
N LEU A 16 -23.65 8.92 21.50
CA LEU A 16 -23.01 9.42 20.27
C LEU A 16 -21.89 10.45 20.51
N GLN A 17 -21.50 10.72 21.76
CA GLN A 17 -20.39 11.62 22.06
C GLN A 17 -19.05 10.87 21.99
N PRO A 18 -17.98 11.46 21.43
CA PRO A 18 -16.65 10.89 21.58
C PRO A 18 -16.23 10.99 23.04
N PHE A 19 -15.65 9.92 23.60
CA PHE A 19 -15.03 9.95 24.92
C PHE A 19 -13.94 11.05 24.97
N GLU A 20 -14.01 11.89 26.00
CA GLU A 20 -13.06 12.95 26.33
C GLU A 20 -11.96 12.43 27.29
N GLU A 21 -10.94 13.22 27.59
CA GLU A 21 -9.87 12.85 28.54
C GLU A 21 -10.39 12.57 29.96
N ALA A 22 -11.35 13.38 30.42
CA ALA A 22 -12.08 13.15 31.67
C ALA A 22 -12.90 11.84 31.65
N ASP A 23 -13.11 11.22 30.48
CA ASP A 23 -13.88 9.99 30.38
C ASP A 23 -13.08 8.70 30.63
N ARG A 24 -11.73 8.77 30.64
CA ARG A 24 -10.75 7.65 30.73
C ARG A 24 -11.21 6.44 31.52
N GLU A 25 -11.65 6.64 32.77
CA GLU A 25 -11.99 5.55 33.71
C GLU A 25 -13.17 4.67 33.25
N PHE A 26 -13.90 5.07 32.21
CA PHE A 26 -15.04 4.37 31.63
C PHE A 26 -14.79 4.05 30.14
N PHE A 27 -13.55 4.18 29.66
CA PHE A 27 -13.17 3.89 28.28
C PHE A 27 -12.39 2.56 28.21
N PHE A 28 -13.00 1.56 27.57
CA PHE A 28 -12.60 0.15 27.63
C PHE A 28 -12.67 -0.55 26.26
N GLY A 29 -11.99 -1.69 26.12
CA GLY A 29 -12.00 -2.55 24.94
C GLY A 29 -11.06 -2.12 23.82
N ARG A 30 -10.07 -1.25 24.12
CA ARG A 30 -9.15 -0.63 23.16
C ARG A 30 -7.69 -0.60 23.64
N GLU A 31 -7.35 -1.41 24.65
CA GLU A 31 -6.06 -1.41 25.37
C GLU A 31 -4.91 -1.96 24.53
N ARG A 32 -5.22 -2.71 23.45
CA ARG A 32 -4.23 -3.12 22.43
C ARG A 32 -3.91 -1.96 21.49
N ASP A 33 -4.94 -1.29 20.98
CA ASP A 33 -4.79 -0.18 20.03
C ASP A 33 -4.03 1.00 20.67
N GLN A 34 -4.34 1.31 21.93
CA GLN A 34 -3.63 2.34 22.71
C GLN A 34 -2.11 2.10 22.76
N ARG A 35 -1.69 0.87 23.12
CA ARG A 35 -0.27 0.48 23.18
C ARG A 35 0.41 0.55 21.81
N ILE A 36 -0.25 0.07 20.75
CA ILE A 36 0.29 0.14 19.39
C ILE A 36 0.46 1.60 18.94
N ILE A 37 -0.52 2.47 19.20
CA ILE A 37 -0.44 3.89 18.84
C ILE A 37 0.69 4.59 19.59
N ILE A 38 0.82 4.37 20.91
CA ILE A 38 1.88 4.95 21.73
C ILE A 38 3.26 4.47 21.27
N ALA A 39 3.44 3.16 21.04
CA ALA A 39 4.71 2.60 20.61
C ALA A 39 5.19 3.16 19.26
N ASN A 40 4.28 3.44 18.31
CA ASN A 40 4.63 4.04 17.02
C ASN A 40 4.87 5.56 17.13
N LEU A 41 4.08 6.27 17.93
CA LEU A 41 4.28 7.71 18.19
C LEU A 41 5.62 8.00 18.91
N LEU A 42 6.09 7.07 19.73
CA LEU A 42 7.40 7.14 20.39
C LEU A 42 8.55 6.54 19.55
N ALA A 43 8.28 6.02 18.35
CA ALA A 43 9.27 5.41 17.45
C ALA A 43 9.49 6.20 16.15
N SER A 44 8.63 7.16 15.81
CA SER A 44 8.70 7.94 14.58
C SER A 44 8.29 9.41 14.84
N PRO A 45 8.96 10.41 14.23
CA PRO A 45 8.55 11.81 14.32
C PRO A 45 7.17 12.08 13.71
N LEU A 46 6.65 11.18 12.86
CA LEU A 46 5.28 11.24 12.35
C LEU A 46 4.60 9.86 12.38
N THR A 47 3.33 9.84 12.80
CA THR A 47 2.44 8.68 12.81
C THR A 47 1.09 9.04 12.19
N LEU A 48 0.62 8.27 11.20
CA LEU A 48 -0.72 8.44 10.63
C LEU A 48 -1.69 7.41 11.23
N LEU A 49 -2.71 7.87 11.97
CA LEU A 49 -3.79 7.03 12.46
C LEU A 49 -5.04 7.21 11.57
N TYR A 50 -5.36 6.21 10.76
CA TYR A 50 -6.47 6.30 9.81
C TYR A 50 -7.52 5.20 10.03
N GLY A 51 -8.73 5.42 9.51
CA GLY A 51 -9.83 4.46 9.62
C GLY A 51 -11.19 5.08 9.28
N ALA A 52 -12.24 4.27 9.30
CA ALA A 52 -13.60 4.64 8.91
C ALA A 52 -14.24 5.76 9.78
N SER A 53 -15.41 6.24 9.35
CA SER A 53 -16.35 6.95 10.23
C SER A 53 -16.81 6.00 11.35
N GLY A 54 -17.27 6.52 12.49
CA GLY A 54 -17.76 5.69 13.62
C GLY A 54 -16.74 4.79 14.34
N VAL A 55 -15.53 4.58 13.78
CA VAL A 55 -14.55 3.60 14.27
C VAL A 55 -13.94 3.89 15.66
N GLY A 56 -14.05 5.13 16.13
CA GLY A 56 -13.65 5.57 17.48
C GLY A 56 -12.29 6.28 17.60
N LYS A 57 -11.65 6.72 16.49
CA LYS A 57 -10.32 7.38 16.46
C LYS A 57 -10.13 8.40 17.60
N SER A 58 -10.95 9.44 17.64
CA SER A 58 -10.88 10.54 18.60
C SER A 58 -11.03 10.07 20.05
N SER A 59 -11.82 9.02 20.31
CA SER A 59 -11.99 8.43 21.64
C SER A 59 -10.77 7.61 22.07
N VAL A 60 -10.22 6.79 21.17
CA VAL A 60 -8.97 6.04 21.43
C VAL A 60 -7.83 7.01 21.73
N LEU A 61 -7.73 8.12 20.99
CA LEU A 61 -6.72 9.14 21.25
C LEU A 61 -6.94 9.86 22.58
N ARG A 62 -8.15 10.37 22.82
CA ARG A 62 -8.39 11.37 23.87
C ARG A 62 -8.72 10.76 25.23
N ALA A 63 -9.34 9.59 25.28
CA ALA A 63 -9.63 8.87 26.53
C ALA A 63 -8.65 7.72 26.81
N GLY A 64 -7.94 7.21 25.79
CA GLY A 64 -6.92 6.17 25.93
C GLY A 64 -5.50 6.73 25.90
N VAL A 65 -5.02 7.12 24.71
CA VAL A 65 -3.61 7.47 24.44
C VAL A 65 -3.13 8.69 25.24
N VAL A 66 -3.85 9.80 25.23
CA VAL A 66 -3.42 11.05 25.91
C VAL A 66 -3.37 10.90 27.44
N PRO A 67 -4.39 10.33 28.12
CA PRO A 67 -4.32 10.11 29.57
C PRO A 67 -3.31 9.04 29.94
N GLN A 68 -3.07 8.05 29.06
CA GLN A 68 -1.99 7.08 29.23
C GLN A 68 -0.62 7.78 29.19
N LEU A 69 -0.31 8.50 28.11
CA LEU A 69 0.94 9.27 27.97
C LEU A 69 1.20 10.20 29.17
N ARG A 70 0.22 10.98 29.61
CA ARG A 70 0.37 11.91 30.75
C ARG A 70 0.58 11.22 32.10
N ARG A 71 0.02 10.01 32.30
CA ARG A 71 0.31 9.18 33.49
C ARG A 71 1.74 8.65 33.47
N GLU A 72 2.23 8.31 32.28
CA GLU A 72 3.42 7.49 32.07
C GLU A 72 4.67 8.32 31.77
N ARG A 73 4.49 9.56 31.32
CA ARG A 73 5.51 10.59 31.13
C ARG A 73 4.96 11.96 31.55
N PRO A 74 4.86 12.25 32.86
CA PRO A 74 4.25 13.50 33.36
C PRO A 74 5.07 14.77 33.06
N GLY A 75 6.31 14.64 32.56
CA GLY A 75 7.12 15.77 32.07
C GLY A 75 6.98 16.07 30.58
N THR A 76 6.44 15.13 29.78
CA THR A 76 6.36 15.23 28.32
C THR A 76 5.12 16.07 27.92
N PRO A 77 5.28 17.24 27.27
CA PRO A 77 4.14 18.08 26.89
C PRO A 77 3.28 17.41 25.80
N VAL A 78 1.99 17.22 26.07
CA VAL A 78 1.04 16.59 25.13
C VAL A 78 -0.01 17.60 24.66
N VAL A 79 0.16 18.09 23.43
CA VAL A 79 -0.78 18.96 22.71
C VAL A 79 -1.80 18.10 21.98
N VAL A 80 -3.09 18.45 22.12
CA VAL A 80 -4.18 17.84 21.35
C VAL A 80 -4.94 18.96 20.64
N PHE A 81 -4.96 18.93 19.31
CA PHE A 81 -5.61 19.96 18.49
C PHE A 81 -6.65 19.36 17.54
N ARG A 82 -7.81 20.02 17.44
CA ARG A 82 -8.92 19.63 16.56
C ARG A 82 -9.67 20.79 15.92
N ASP A 83 -9.31 22.03 16.19
CA ASP A 83 -10.09 23.21 15.77
C ASP A 83 -9.62 23.72 14.40
N TRP A 84 -9.88 22.91 13.37
CA TRP A 84 -9.51 23.21 11.98
C TRP A 84 -10.45 24.21 11.30
N VAL A 85 -11.49 24.65 11.99
CA VAL A 85 -12.62 25.42 11.45
C VAL A 85 -12.30 26.91 11.37
N ASP A 86 -11.55 27.43 12.34
CA ASP A 86 -11.17 28.84 12.41
C ASP A 86 -10.17 29.22 11.29
N ARG A 87 -10.25 30.45 10.79
CA ARG A 87 -9.20 31.02 9.91
C ARG A 87 -7.96 31.41 10.71
N GLU A 88 -8.10 31.68 12.01
CA GLU A 88 -6.97 31.87 12.94
C GLU A 88 -6.55 30.57 13.64
N PHE A 89 -6.91 29.39 13.12
CA PHE A 89 -6.53 28.09 13.73
C PHE A 89 -5.02 27.96 14.00
N GLN A 90 -4.16 28.58 13.18
CA GLN A 90 -2.72 28.58 13.40
C GLN A 90 -2.32 29.35 14.67
N VAL A 91 -3.05 30.42 15.03
CA VAL A 91 -2.85 31.16 16.29
C VAL A 91 -3.31 30.29 17.47
N ALA A 92 -4.48 29.65 17.35
CA ALA A 92 -4.99 28.73 18.37
C ALA A 92 -4.06 27.53 18.61
N LEU A 93 -3.53 26.93 17.53
CA LEU A 93 -2.57 25.83 17.56
C LEU A 93 -1.22 26.26 18.16
N ARG A 94 -0.67 27.42 17.75
CA ARG A 94 0.56 27.98 18.37
C ARG A 94 0.36 28.25 19.86
N ARG A 95 -0.77 28.87 20.25
CA ARG A 95 -1.11 29.10 21.66
C ARG A 95 -1.26 27.78 22.43
N ALA A 96 -1.89 26.75 21.86
CA ALA A 96 -2.01 25.44 22.50
C ALA A 96 -0.63 24.80 22.76
N CYS A 97 0.33 24.96 21.85
CA CYS A 97 1.70 24.48 22.06
C CYS A 97 2.41 25.26 23.18
N ILE A 98 2.31 26.59 23.18
CA ILE A 98 2.91 27.45 24.24
C ILE A 98 2.29 27.15 25.60
N VAL A 99 0.97 26.94 25.68
CA VAL A 99 0.27 26.60 26.92
C VAL A 99 0.72 25.23 27.44
N ALA A 100 0.72 24.19 26.60
CA ALA A 100 1.08 22.83 27.02
C ALA A 100 2.52 22.69 27.54
N VAL A 101 3.46 23.55 27.13
CA VAL A 101 4.81 23.58 27.69
C VAL A 101 4.87 24.45 28.95
N TRP A 102 4.37 25.68 28.91
CA TRP A 102 4.48 26.62 30.03
C TRP A 102 3.46 26.41 31.17
N GLU A 103 2.59 25.40 31.09
CA GLU A 103 1.85 24.89 32.26
C GLU A 103 2.75 24.11 33.23
N HIS A 104 3.94 23.68 32.80
CA HIS A 104 4.94 22.99 33.64
C HIS A 104 5.98 23.94 34.29
N ASP A 105 5.66 25.23 34.42
CA ASP A 105 6.41 26.27 35.17
C ASP A 105 7.89 26.44 34.73
N VAL A 106 8.11 26.56 33.42
CA VAL A 106 9.44 26.64 32.78
C VAL A 106 10.07 28.04 32.88
N ASP A 107 11.34 28.11 33.30
CA ASP A 107 12.16 29.34 33.50
C ASP A 107 12.32 30.24 32.25
N GLN A 108 12.04 29.73 31.05
CA GLN A 108 12.26 30.47 29.80
C GLN A 108 11.12 31.48 29.51
N PRO A 109 11.39 32.63 28.86
CA PRO A 109 10.34 33.58 28.51
C PRO A 109 9.43 33.02 27.39
N LYS A 110 8.12 33.21 27.52
CA LYS A 110 7.14 32.73 26.51
C LYS A 110 7.41 33.37 25.13
N PRO A 111 7.44 32.58 24.04
CA PRO A 111 7.66 33.10 22.70
C PRO A 111 6.43 33.88 22.19
N ALA A 112 6.66 34.81 21.27
CA ALA A 112 5.59 35.64 20.71
C ALA A 112 4.69 34.84 19.75
N GLU A 113 3.36 34.87 19.96
CA GLU A 113 2.36 34.13 19.16
C GLU A 113 2.34 34.50 17.66
N SER A 114 3.03 35.57 17.27
CA SER A 114 3.25 36.04 15.90
C SER A 114 4.37 35.30 15.15
N LEU A 115 5.17 34.48 15.82
CA LEU A 115 6.18 33.63 15.17
C LEU A 115 5.52 32.54 14.30
N PRO A 116 6.19 32.05 13.24
CA PRO A 116 5.77 30.86 12.50
C PRO A 116 5.58 29.64 13.42
N PHE A 117 4.68 28.72 13.05
CA PHE A 117 4.42 27.49 13.80
C PHE A 117 5.68 26.64 13.97
N ASP A 118 6.51 26.53 12.93
CA ASP A 118 7.80 25.85 12.96
C ASP A 118 8.83 26.49 13.92
N GLU A 119 8.73 27.79 14.21
CA GLU A 119 9.57 28.47 15.22
C GLU A 119 8.97 28.45 16.63
N ILE A 120 7.65 28.48 16.76
CA ILE A 120 6.98 28.20 18.04
C ILE A 120 7.30 26.80 18.52
N LEU A 121 7.27 25.79 17.64
CA LEU A 121 7.62 24.43 18.02
C LEU A 121 9.08 24.26 18.39
N ARG A 122 10.01 25.00 17.73
CA ARG A 122 11.41 25.06 18.19
C ARG A 122 11.48 25.60 19.62
N ALA A 123 10.90 26.76 19.88
CA ALA A 123 10.91 27.38 21.21
C ALA A 123 10.20 26.52 22.28
N CYS A 124 9.14 25.78 21.92
CA CYS A 124 8.46 24.85 22.81
C CYS A 124 9.34 23.65 23.19
N ALA A 125 10.06 23.05 22.25
CA ALA A 125 10.96 21.93 22.53
C ALA A 125 12.25 22.36 23.27
N GLU A 126 12.80 23.54 22.92
CA GLU A 126 13.93 24.16 23.64
C GLU A 126 13.59 24.49 25.10
N ALA A 127 12.32 24.80 25.38
CA ALA A 127 11.79 25.06 26.72
C ALA A 127 11.39 23.79 27.49
N ALA A 128 10.82 22.80 26.81
CA ALA A 128 10.35 21.57 27.45
C ALA A 128 11.49 20.68 27.96
N HIS A 129 12.66 20.69 27.30
CA HIS A 129 13.77 19.75 27.51
C HIS A 129 13.44 18.25 27.31
N GLU A 130 12.18 17.91 27.05
CA GLU A 130 11.66 16.61 26.59
C GLU A 130 10.97 16.72 25.21
N THR A 131 10.60 15.57 24.64
CA THR A 131 9.79 15.49 23.41
C THR A 131 8.47 16.25 23.55
N VAL A 132 8.10 17.09 22.58
CA VAL A 132 6.75 17.67 22.51
C VAL A 132 5.87 16.77 21.62
N LEU A 133 4.77 16.23 22.16
CA LEU A 133 3.87 15.37 21.41
C LEU A 133 2.65 16.15 20.91
N ILE A 134 2.36 16.06 19.61
CA ILE A 134 1.31 16.85 18.94
C ILE A 134 0.33 15.93 18.22
N LEU A 135 -0.85 15.78 18.82
CA LEU A 135 -1.94 14.95 18.29
C LEU A 135 -2.95 15.83 17.55
N LEU A 136 -2.97 15.69 16.23
CA LEU A 136 -3.83 16.38 15.29
C LEU A 136 -5.05 15.50 14.97
N ASP A 137 -6.12 15.66 15.75
CA ASP A 137 -7.36 14.89 15.62
C ASP A 137 -8.29 15.52 14.56
N GLN A 138 -9.14 14.71 13.92
CA GLN A 138 -10.03 15.11 12.82
C GLN A 138 -9.33 15.85 11.65
N PHE A 139 -8.09 15.50 11.30
CA PHE A 139 -7.29 16.25 10.32
C PHE A 139 -7.88 16.26 8.89
N GLU A 140 -8.86 15.41 8.57
CA GLU A 140 -9.62 15.56 7.33
C GLU A 140 -10.33 16.93 7.19
N GLU A 141 -10.66 17.57 8.32
CA GLU A 141 -11.32 18.88 8.37
C GLU A 141 -10.38 19.99 7.89
N TYR A 142 -9.07 19.86 8.11
CA TYR A 142 -8.08 20.79 7.55
C TYR A 142 -8.17 20.84 6.01
N PHE A 143 -8.25 19.69 5.34
CA PHE A 143 -8.40 19.63 3.88
C PHE A 143 -9.73 20.19 3.36
N LEU A 144 -10.76 20.19 4.20
CA LEU A 144 -12.12 20.65 3.89
C LEU A 144 -12.26 22.17 4.05
N TYR A 145 -11.59 22.76 5.03
CA TYR A 145 -11.72 24.18 5.36
C TYR A 145 -10.61 25.07 4.78
N HIS A 146 -9.45 24.49 4.43
CA HIS A 146 -8.31 25.23 3.89
C HIS A 146 -7.94 24.75 2.47
N PRO A 147 -7.83 25.65 1.46
CA PRO A 147 -7.42 25.28 0.10
C PRO A 147 -5.91 25.01 0.02
N LYS A 148 -5.44 24.14 -0.92
CA LYS A 148 -3.99 23.85 -1.11
C LYS A 148 -3.25 25.15 -1.44
N SER A 149 -2.29 25.53 -0.61
CA SER A 149 -1.50 26.75 -0.78
C SER A 149 -0.07 26.47 -1.23
N ALA A 150 0.37 27.24 -2.22
CA ALA A 150 1.76 27.24 -2.71
C ALA A 150 2.66 28.21 -1.93
N ASP A 151 2.11 29.00 -1.01
CA ASP A 151 2.85 30.00 -0.22
C ASP A 151 3.88 29.33 0.72
N PRO A 152 5.16 29.74 0.72
CA PRO A 152 6.15 29.31 1.72
C PRO A 152 5.79 29.63 3.19
N GLN A 153 4.87 30.58 3.43
CA GLN A 153 4.30 30.90 4.75
C GLN A 153 2.96 30.17 5.01
N SER A 154 2.47 29.32 4.11
CA SER A 154 1.29 28.47 4.34
C SER A 154 1.46 27.53 5.54
N PHE A 155 0.34 27.08 6.14
CA PHE A 155 0.40 26.02 7.15
C PHE A 155 0.99 24.74 6.56
N GLU A 156 0.73 24.38 5.30
CA GLU A 156 1.35 23.21 4.68
C GLU A 156 2.88 23.33 4.60
N ALA A 157 3.42 24.53 4.43
CA ALA A 157 4.86 24.78 4.42
C ALA A 157 5.46 24.84 5.84
N GLN A 158 4.80 25.51 6.79
CA GLN A 158 5.21 25.55 8.19
C GLN A 158 5.18 24.16 8.83
N PHE A 159 4.10 23.40 8.63
CA PHE A 159 3.95 22.03 9.14
C PHE A 159 4.98 21.08 8.53
N ALA A 160 5.19 21.14 7.21
CA ALA A 160 6.21 20.31 6.57
C ALA A 160 7.63 20.63 7.06
N ARG A 161 7.97 21.91 7.26
CA ARG A 161 9.24 22.27 7.91
C ARG A 161 9.31 21.71 9.33
N ALA A 162 8.25 21.86 10.15
CA ALA A 162 8.21 21.38 11.53
C ALA A 162 8.36 19.85 11.66
N VAL A 163 7.78 19.06 10.76
CA VAL A 163 7.97 17.60 10.71
C VAL A 163 9.38 17.24 10.25
N ASN A 164 9.96 18.02 9.34
CA ASN A 164 11.33 17.86 8.85
C ASN A 164 12.38 18.62 9.69
N ARG A 165 12.08 18.97 10.97
CA ARG A 165 13.06 19.63 11.86
C ARG A 165 13.97 18.61 12.54
N ASP A 166 15.23 18.65 12.17
CA ASP A 166 16.28 17.81 12.75
C ASP A 166 16.82 18.36 14.07
N ASP A 167 16.55 19.64 14.39
CA ASP A 167 17.09 20.40 15.52
C ASP A 167 16.26 20.28 16.81
N VAL A 168 15.03 19.77 16.73
CA VAL A 168 14.13 19.61 17.90
C VAL A 168 13.38 18.27 17.89
N ASP A 169 12.85 17.88 19.05
CA ASP A 169 12.17 16.60 19.25
C ASP A 169 10.66 16.81 19.39
N VAL A 170 9.96 16.64 18.27
CA VAL A 170 8.50 16.80 18.19
C VAL A 170 7.90 15.55 17.54
N GLY A 171 7.03 14.85 18.27
CA GLY A 171 6.36 13.65 17.79
C GLY A 171 4.93 13.96 17.34
N PHE A 172 4.67 13.88 16.04
CA PHE A 172 3.37 14.19 15.45
C PHE A 172 2.52 12.92 15.27
N LEU A 173 1.24 13.01 15.65
CA LEU A 173 0.21 12.05 15.24
C LEU A 173 -0.88 12.76 14.45
N ILE A 174 -1.19 12.29 13.25
CA ILE A 174 -2.32 12.78 12.45
C ILE A 174 -3.43 11.73 12.47
N ALA A 175 -4.59 12.07 13.02
CA ALA A 175 -5.78 11.22 12.99
C ALA A 175 -6.70 11.66 11.85
N LEU A 176 -7.06 10.75 10.94
CA LEU A 176 -7.91 11.08 9.79
C LEU A 176 -8.85 9.96 9.30
N ARG A 177 -9.81 10.31 8.46
CA ARG A 177 -10.62 9.33 7.70
C ARG A 177 -9.82 8.62 6.61
N ASP A 178 -10.12 7.34 6.42
CA ASP A 178 -9.56 6.48 5.35
C ASP A 178 -9.83 7.06 3.94
N ASP A 179 -11.06 7.54 3.69
CA ASP A 179 -11.45 8.26 2.46
C ASP A 179 -10.70 9.59 2.20
N SER A 180 -9.90 10.03 3.18
CA SER A 180 -9.15 11.27 3.18
C SER A 180 -7.64 11.03 3.20
N LEU A 181 -7.18 9.77 3.26
CA LEU A 181 -5.76 9.40 3.21
C LEU A 181 -5.11 9.87 1.89
N SER A 182 -5.85 9.81 0.77
CA SER A 182 -5.40 10.33 -0.53
C SER A 182 -5.20 11.85 -0.58
N LYS A 183 -5.77 12.62 0.36
CA LYS A 183 -5.62 14.08 0.43
C LYS A 183 -4.26 14.50 1.01
N LEU A 184 -3.55 13.58 1.66
CA LEU A 184 -2.19 13.79 2.16
C LEU A 184 -1.16 14.02 1.05
N ASP A 185 -1.49 13.72 -0.21
CA ASP A 185 -0.72 14.14 -1.40
C ASP A 185 -0.33 15.63 -1.37
N ARG A 186 -1.17 16.51 -0.80
CA ARG A 186 -0.84 17.93 -0.58
C ARG A 186 0.48 18.17 0.16
N PHE A 187 0.90 17.23 1.00
CA PHE A 187 2.13 17.25 1.78
C PHE A 187 3.22 16.32 1.24
N GLN A 188 2.91 15.39 0.33
CA GLN A 188 3.84 14.34 -0.11
C GLN A 188 5.07 14.89 -0.86
N GLU A 189 4.92 16.04 -1.55
CA GLU A 189 6.03 16.79 -2.16
C GLU A 189 6.96 17.48 -1.12
N ARG A 190 6.53 17.59 0.14
CA ARG A 190 7.18 18.41 1.19
C ARG A 190 7.60 17.62 2.43
N ILE A 191 6.97 16.49 2.73
CA ILE A 191 7.27 15.61 3.87
C ILE A 191 7.72 14.25 3.31
N PRO A 192 9.03 13.95 3.32
CA PRO A 192 9.52 12.62 2.98
C PRO A 192 8.88 11.55 3.87
N ASN A 193 8.59 10.38 3.31
CA ASN A 193 8.10 9.22 4.05
C ASN A 193 6.79 9.43 4.84
N LEU A 194 5.98 10.42 4.43
CA LEU A 194 4.67 10.76 5.01
C LEU A 194 3.76 9.55 5.32
N LEU A 195 3.76 8.52 4.46
CA LEU A 195 2.92 7.32 4.59
C LEU A 195 3.63 6.10 5.22
N SER A 196 4.89 6.24 5.64
CA SER A 196 5.73 5.10 6.11
C SER A 196 5.21 4.46 7.40
N ASN A 197 4.92 5.28 8.42
CA ASN A 197 4.35 4.86 9.69
C ASN A 197 2.84 5.16 9.71
N ARG A 198 2.05 4.17 9.28
CA ARG A 198 0.58 4.25 9.20
C ARG A 198 -0.09 3.13 9.99
N LEU A 199 -1.07 3.49 10.80
CA LEU A 199 -1.88 2.60 11.63
C LEU A 199 -3.34 2.66 11.18
N ALA A 200 -3.85 1.51 10.72
CA ALA A 200 -5.27 1.34 10.40
C ALA A 200 -6.05 0.95 11.66
N LEU A 201 -6.81 1.88 12.25
CA LEU A 201 -7.69 1.57 13.35
C LEU A 201 -8.92 0.81 12.82
N LYS A 202 -9.01 -0.50 13.14
CA LYS A 202 -10.19 -1.34 12.84
C LYS A 202 -11.38 -1.00 13.77
N HIS A 203 -12.59 -1.37 13.35
CA HIS A 203 -13.78 -1.35 14.20
C HIS A 203 -13.60 -2.21 15.46
N LEU A 204 -14.50 -2.04 16.42
CA LEU A 204 -14.47 -2.79 17.65
C LEU A 204 -14.84 -4.25 17.35
N ASP A 205 -14.05 -5.21 17.85
CA ASP A 205 -14.37 -6.63 17.72
C ASP A 205 -15.34 -7.08 18.83
N ALA A 206 -15.82 -8.33 18.75
CA ALA A 206 -16.78 -8.85 19.72
C ALA A 206 -16.23 -8.89 21.16
N ALA A 207 -14.92 -9.09 21.35
CA ALA A 207 -14.30 -9.14 22.67
C ALA A 207 -14.19 -7.73 23.27
N GLY A 208 -13.63 -6.77 22.51
CA GLY A 208 -13.56 -5.37 22.88
C GLY A 208 -14.94 -4.77 23.11
N ALA A 209 -15.96 -5.16 22.34
CA ALA A 209 -17.35 -4.75 22.57
C ALA A 209 -17.91 -5.30 23.89
N THR A 210 -17.66 -6.57 24.23
CA THR A 210 -18.04 -7.14 25.54
C THR A 210 -17.37 -6.39 26.70
N VAL A 211 -16.09 -6.03 26.60
CA VAL A 211 -15.39 -5.26 27.65
C VAL A 211 -15.89 -3.80 27.70
N ALA A 212 -16.16 -3.18 26.55
CA ALA A 212 -16.74 -1.82 26.45
C ALA A 212 -18.19 -1.72 26.92
N ILE A 213 -18.91 -2.84 27.02
CA ILE A 213 -20.21 -2.96 27.70
C ILE A 213 -19.99 -3.11 29.23
N ARG A 214 -19.13 -4.04 29.65
CA ARG A 214 -19.04 -4.45 31.07
C ARG A 214 -18.23 -3.47 31.95
N GLY A 215 -17.03 -3.09 31.52
CA GLY A 215 -16.09 -2.29 32.31
C GLY A 215 -16.66 -0.95 32.82
N PRO A 216 -17.38 -0.15 32.00
CA PRO A 216 -18.01 1.09 32.47
C PRO A 216 -19.03 0.87 33.58
N LEU A 217 -19.73 -0.26 33.59
CA LEU A 217 -20.73 -0.61 34.60
C LEU A 217 -20.09 -1.06 35.91
N GLU A 218 -18.97 -1.79 35.84
CA GLU A 218 -18.20 -2.23 37.01
C GLU A 218 -17.61 -1.02 37.75
N VAL A 219 -16.90 -0.14 37.04
CA VAL A 219 -16.36 1.11 37.61
C VAL A 219 -17.45 2.03 38.19
N TRP A 220 -18.63 2.06 37.56
CA TRP A 220 -19.76 2.82 38.08
C TRP A 220 -20.31 2.24 39.40
N ASN A 221 -20.46 0.91 39.47
CA ASN A 221 -20.91 0.24 40.68
C ASN A 221 -19.90 0.43 41.82
N ASP A 222 -18.61 0.24 41.57
CA ASP A 222 -17.56 0.37 42.59
C ASP A 222 -17.48 1.80 43.17
N ARG A 223 -17.71 2.84 42.34
CA ARG A 223 -17.68 4.24 42.79
C ARG A 223 -18.99 4.74 43.40
N TYR A 224 -20.15 4.23 42.96
CA TYR A 224 -21.47 4.85 43.29
C TYR A 224 -22.50 3.89 43.93
N ALA A 225 -22.25 2.59 44.01
CA ALA A 225 -23.15 1.62 44.66
C ALA A 225 -22.83 1.36 46.15
N ALA A 226 -21.90 2.10 46.77
CA ALA A 226 -21.62 1.95 48.21
C ALA A 226 -22.87 2.11 49.11
N ASP A 227 -23.81 2.97 48.70
CA ASP A 227 -25.09 3.22 49.40
C ASP A 227 -26.32 2.64 48.67
N ARG A 228 -26.15 1.79 47.64
CA ARG A 228 -27.25 1.32 46.76
C ARG A 228 -27.06 -0.10 46.26
N THR A 229 -28.13 -0.77 45.85
CA THR A 229 -28.02 -2.07 45.16
C THR A 229 -27.26 -1.90 43.83
N PRO A 230 -26.16 -2.64 43.58
CA PRO A 230 -25.44 -2.58 42.31
C PRO A 230 -26.32 -2.92 41.11
N ILE A 231 -26.11 -2.22 40.00
CA ILE A 231 -26.82 -2.44 38.74
C ILE A 231 -26.14 -3.57 37.98
N ARG A 232 -26.91 -4.62 37.68
CA ARG A 232 -26.45 -5.81 36.94
C ARG A 232 -26.74 -5.67 35.45
N ILE A 233 -26.16 -6.55 34.66
CA ILE A 233 -26.48 -6.74 33.24
C ILE A 233 -26.68 -8.25 32.99
N GLU A 234 -27.65 -8.59 32.14
CA GLU A 234 -27.90 -9.98 31.74
C GLU A 234 -26.89 -10.42 30.67
N GLU A 235 -26.27 -11.59 30.82
CA GLU A 235 -25.28 -12.09 29.85
C GLU A 235 -25.90 -12.30 28.46
N ASP A 236 -27.15 -12.75 28.41
CA ASP A 236 -27.90 -12.92 27.16
C ASP A 236 -28.16 -11.58 26.46
N LEU A 237 -28.31 -10.47 27.21
CA LEU A 237 -28.38 -9.12 26.64
C LEU A 237 -27.04 -8.70 26.04
N ILE A 238 -25.91 -9.05 26.67
CA ILE A 238 -24.57 -8.75 26.12
C ILE A 238 -24.37 -9.49 24.78
N GLN A 239 -24.72 -10.77 24.72
CA GLN A 239 -24.63 -11.57 23.49
C GLN A 239 -25.54 -11.01 22.39
N ASP A 240 -26.79 -10.71 22.71
CA ASP A 240 -27.73 -10.11 21.75
C ASP A 240 -27.28 -8.73 21.28
N LEU A 241 -26.76 -7.85 22.14
CA LEU A 241 -26.23 -6.56 21.73
C LEU A 241 -25.00 -6.70 20.82
N VAL A 242 -24.05 -7.57 21.20
CA VAL A 242 -22.87 -7.89 20.39
C VAL A 242 -23.24 -8.56 19.06
N GLN A 243 -24.47 -9.08 18.90
CA GLN A 243 -25.02 -9.57 17.63
C GLN A 243 -25.82 -8.50 16.85
N GLN A 244 -26.75 -7.79 17.50
CA GLN A 244 -27.65 -6.81 16.87
C GLN A 244 -26.94 -5.51 16.43
N VAL A 245 -25.84 -5.14 17.08
CA VAL A 245 -25.03 -3.95 16.76
C VAL A 245 -24.00 -4.25 15.64
N ARG A 246 -23.90 -5.50 15.17
CA ARG A 246 -23.12 -5.85 13.97
C ARG A 246 -23.78 -5.23 12.72
N ILE A 247 -23.01 -4.47 11.97
CA ILE A 247 -23.47 -3.84 10.72
C ILE A 247 -23.02 -4.71 9.55
N GLY A 248 -24.00 -5.28 8.83
CA GLY A 248 -23.77 -6.11 7.63
C GLY A 248 -25.05 -6.61 6.94
N GLN A 249 -26.20 -5.94 7.12
CA GLN A 249 -27.45 -6.25 6.41
C GLN A 249 -28.39 -5.03 6.36
N VAL A 250 -28.23 -4.13 5.39
CA VAL A 250 -29.28 -3.18 4.95
C VAL A 250 -29.19 -2.98 3.43
N SER A 251 -29.99 -3.72 2.68
CA SER A 251 -30.13 -3.53 1.22
C SER A 251 -31.30 -2.60 0.90
N ALA A 252 -31.04 -1.41 0.35
CA ALA A 252 -32.09 -0.44 -0.02
C ALA A 252 -31.86 0.27 -1.37
N GLY A 253 -32.86 0.26 -2.24
CA GLY A 253 -33.27 1.51 -2.91
C GLY A 253 -32.57 2.05 -4.17
N ARG A 254 -31.89 1.25 -5.01
CA ARG A 254 -31.49 1.59 -6.42
C ARG A 254 -30.64 2.87 -6.70
N ARG A 255 -29.46 2.62 -7.27
CA ARG A 255 -28.71 3.42 -8.28
C ARG A 255 -28.09 4.78 -7.87
N GLY A 256 -26.80 4.74 -7.49
CA GLY A 256 -25.89 5.89 -7.62
C GLY A 256 -24.47 5.61 -7.12
N GLY A 257 -23.54 5.30 -8.04
CA GLY A 257 -22.12 5.02 -7.70
C GLY A 257 -21.87 3.61 -7.17
N SER A 258 -20.89 2.91 -7.73
CA SER A 258 -20.56 1.52 -7.35
C SER A 258 -19.18 1.43 -6.68
N GLY A 259 -19.16 1.61 -5.35
CA GLY A 259 -18.15 0.97 -4.51
C GLY A 259 -18.67 -0.43 -4.14
N ALA A 260 -17.92 -1.48 -4.42
CA ALA A 260 -18.30 -2.84 -4.03
C ALA A 260 -18.01 -3.04 -2.53
N ALA A 261 -19.01 -3.47 -1.76
CA ALA A 261 -18.79 -3.93 -0.40
C ALA A 261 -17.98 -5.23 -0.44
N ARG A 262 -16.88 -5.30 0.32
CA ARG A 262 -16.16 -6.55 0.59
C ARG A 262 -17.01 -7.46 1.48
N ALA A 263 -16.72 -8.77 1.47
CA ALA A 263 -17.29 -9.70 2.43
C ALA A 263 -17.10 -9.18 3.87
N GLU A 264 -18.18 -9.14 4.65
CA GLU A 264 -18.22 -8.37 5.88
C GLU A 264 -17.68 -9.20 7.07
N GLU A 265 -16.40 -8.97 7.42
CA GLU A 265 -15.95 -9.06 8.83
C GLU A 265 -17.02 -8.33 9.68
N HIS A 266 -17.64 -9.01 10.64
CA HIS A 266 -18.84 -8.48 11.31
C HIS A 266 -18.48 -7.38 12.33
N TYR A 267 -18.34 -6.15 11.84
CA TYR A 267 -17.87 -4.99 12.60
C TYR A 267 -18.94 -4.40 13.54
N ILE A 268 -18.47 -3.87 14.68
CA ILE A 268 -19.29 -3.16 15.69
C ILE A 268 -18.88 -1.68 15.70
N GLU A 269 -19.83 -0.79 15.40
CA GLU A 269 -19.65 0.66 15.55
C GLU A 269 -19.77 1.08 17.02
N ALA A 270 -18.70 1.65 17.59
CA ALA A 270 -18.67 2.02 18.99
C ALA A 270 -19.71 3.12 19.38
N PRO A 271 -19.96 4.17 18.58
CA PRO A 271 -21.02 5.15 18.86
C PRO A 271 -22.43 4.55 18.83
N PHE A 272 -22.67 3.58 17.93
CA PHE A 272 -23.95 2.88 17.84
C PHE A 272 -24.19 2.02 19.08
N LEU A 273 -23.17 1.26 19.50
CA LEU A 273 -23.19 0.49 20.75
C LEU A 273 -23.49 1.40 21.95
N GLN A 274 -22.75 2.49 22.10
CA GLN A 274 -22.91 3.43 23.23
C GLN A 274 -24.30 4.09 23.24
N LEU A 275 -24.88 4.43 22.09
CA LEU A 275 -26.24 4.98 22.00
C LEU A 275 -27.30 3.98 22.53
N VAL A 276 -27.19 2.71 22.17
CA VAL A 276 -28.10 1.66 22.64
C VAL A 276 -27.97 1.46 24.15
N MET A 277 -26.74 1.44 24.68
CA MET A 277 -26.50 1.33 26.12
C MET A 277 -27.08 2.51 26.92
N VAL A 278 -26.95 3.75 26.42
CA VAL A 278 -27.60 4.94 27.03
C VAL A 278 -29.13 4.81 27.06
N ARG A 279 -29.76 4.28 25.99
CA ARG A 279 -31.22 4.11 25.98
C ARG A 279 -31.69 3.02 26.95
N LEU A 280 -31.03 1.85 26.95
CA LEU A 280 -31.37 0.75 27.86
C LEU A 280 -31.26 1.18 29.32
N TRP A 281 -30.14 1.83 29.67
CA TRP A 281 -29.94 2.42 30.99
C TRP A 281 -31.03 3.46 31.33
N GLY A 282 -31.39 4.32 30.38
CA GLY A 282 -32.42 5.35 30.54
C GLY A 282 -33.84 4.80 30.77
N GLU A 283 -34.20 3.63 30.23
CA GLU A 283 -35.49 3.00 30.54
C GLU A 283 -35.47 2.24 31.87
N GLU A 284 -34.44 1.43 32.11
CA GLU A 284 -34.35 0.62 33.33
C GLU A 284 -34.25 1.48 34.59
N THR A 285 -33.45 2.57 34.56
CA THR A 285 -33.37 3.49 35.71
C THR A 285 -34.66 4.28 35.94
N ARG A 286 -35.43 4.63 34.90
CA ARG A 286 -36.79 5.21 35.06
C ARG A 286 -37.79 4.22 35.63
N ALA A 287 -37.65 2.92 35.29
CA ALA A 287 -38.45 1.85 35.86
C ALA A 287 -38.07 1.49 37.32
N GLY A 288 -37.05 2.13 37.89
CA GLY A 288 -36.53 1.81 39.23
C GLY A 288 -35.77 0.48 39.30
N SER A 289 -35.32 -0.03 38.16
CA SER A 289 -34.66 -1.32 38.02
C SER A 289 -33.17 -1.27 38.40
N ASN A 290 -32.68 -2.36 38.96
CA ASN A 290 -31.27 -2.62 39.22
C ASN A 290 -30.65 -3.64 38.23
N ALA A 291 -31.25 -3.83 37.06
CA ALA A 291 -30.72 -4.70 36.01
C ALA A 291 -30.99 -4.14 34.61
N LEU A 292 -29.99 -4.20 33.73
CA LEU A 292 -30.13 -4.01 32.28
C LEU A 292 -30.57 -5.34 31.65
N ARG A 293 -31.79 -5.38 31.09
CA ARG A 293 -32.42 -6.64 30.64
C ARG A 293 -32.62 -6.78 29.14
N ARG A 294 -32.58 -8.03 28.67
CA ARG A 294 -32.97 -8.46 27.32
C ARG A 294 -34.40 -8.03 27.00
N ASP A 295 -35.34 -8.29 27.91
CA ASP A 295 -36.75 -7.90 27.82
C ASP A 295 -36.99 -6.40 27.55
N THR A 296 -36.03 -5.53 27.89
CA THR A 296 -36.13 -4.09 27.63
C THR A 296 -35.52 -3.71 26.28
N LEU A 297 -34.52 -4.44 25.78
CA LEU A 297 -34.07 -4.32 24.38
C LEU A 297 -35.16 -4.77 23.40
N ASP A 298 -35.78 -5.92 23.67
CA ASP A 298 -36.83 -6.49 22.82
C ASP A 298 -38.10 -5.60 22.82
N ARG A 299 -38.48 -5.03 23.98
CA ARG A 299 -39.58 -4.04 24.09
C ARG A 299 -39.30 -2.72 23.37
N LEU A 300 -38.02 -2.37 23.16
CA LEU A 300 -37.58 -1.22 22.36
C LEU A 300 -37.42 -1.55 20.87
N GLY A 301 -37.74 -2.78 20.44
CA GLY A 301 -37.62 -3.24 19.05
C GLY A 301 -36.19 -3.57 18.60
N GLY A 302 -35.26 -3.74 19.53
CA GLY A 302 -33.86 -4.03 19.25
C GLY A 302 -33.00 -2.82 18.88
N ALA A 303 -31.70 -3.06 18.71
CA ALA A 303 -30.68 -2.02 18.59
C ALA A 303 -30.96 -0.98 17.48
N ARG A 304 -31.45 -1.44 16.31
CA ARG A 304 -31.72 -0.58 15.16
C ARG A 304 -32.98 0.29 15.35
N GLU A 305 -34.01 -0.27 15.95
CA GLU A 305 -35.28 0.44 16.17
C GLU A 305 -35.11 1.56 17.21
N ILE A 306 -34.24 1.38 18.21
CA ILE A 306 -33.85 2.44 19.17
C ILE A 306 -33.38 3.72 18.47
N VAL A 307 -32.65 3.62 17.35
CA VAL A 307 -32.21 4.78 16.54
C VAL A 307 -33.40 5.45 15.85
N ARG A 308 -34.29 4.63 15.25
CA ARG A 308 -35.50 5.10 14.55
C ARG A 308 -36.49 5.77 15.51
N THR A 309 -36.71 5.17 16.68
CA THR A 309 -37.54 5.71 17.77
C THR A 309 -36.94 6.96 18.39
N HIS A 310 -35.60 7.09 18.50
CA HIS A 310 -34.98 8.33 18.99
C HIS A 310 -35.32 9.52 18.07
N LEU A 311 -35.25 9.33 16.75
CA LEU A 311 -35.67 10.37 15.81
C LEU A 311 -37.18 10.59 15.85
N ASP A 312 -38.00 9.53 15.75
CA ASP A 312 -39.47 9.65 15.78
C ASP A 312 -39.95 10.39 17.06
N ASP A 313 -39.33 10.15 18.23
CA ASP A 313 -39.59 10.89 19.48
C ASP A 313 -39.29 12.39 19.34
N VAL A 314 -38.09 12.77 18.91
CA VAL A 314 -37.69 14.18 18.73
C VAL A 314 -38.64 14.86 17.74
N MET A 315 -38.96 14.20 16.64
CA MET A 315 -39.87 14.72 15.62
C MET A 315 -41.33 14.82 16.11
N SER A 316 -41.78 13.91 16.99
CA SER A 316 -43.12 13.96 17.60
C SER A 316 -43.32 15.15 18.53
N ARG A 317 -42.23 15.66 19.12
CA ARG A 317 -42.22 16.85 19.99
C ARG A 317 -42.28 18.18 19.21
N LEU A 318 -42.23 18.14 17.88
CA LEU A 318 -42.39 19.30 17.00
C LEU A 318 -43.84 19.41 16.48
N ASP A 319 -44.36 20.63 16.35
CA ASP A 319 -45.64 20.88 15.68
C ASP A 319 -45.56 20.65 14.16
N ALA A 320 -46.72 20.55 13.50
CA ALA A 320 -46.83 20.28 12.07
C ALA A 320 -46.06 21.29 11.17
N THR A 321 -45.94 22.56 11.59
CA THR A 321 -45.21 23.59 10.85
C THR A 321 -43.70 23.40 11.00
N ARG A 322 -43.23 23.10 12.22
CA ARG A 322 -41.82 22.76 12.48
C ARG A 322 -41.43 21.42 11.83
N GLN A 323 -42.32 20.43 11.77
CA GLN A 323 -42.13 19.19 11.00
C GLN A 323 -42.05 19.45 9.48
N ALA A 324 -42.90 20.35 8.94
CA ALA A 324 -42.82 20.77 7.54
C ALA A 324 -41.48 21.43 7.21
N VAL A 325 -40.95 22.29 8.10
CA VAL A 325 -39.60 22.86 7.95
C VAL A 325 -38.54 21.76 7.86
N CYS A 326 -38.59 20.75 8.73
CA CYS A 326 -37.59 19.67 8.75
C CYS A 326 -37.61 18.83 7.45
N SER A 327 -38.80 18.45 6.97
CA SER A 327 -38.92 17.66 5.73
C SER A 327 -38.47 18.41 4.48
N ARG A 328 -38.53 19.75 4.48
CA ARG A 328 -38.04 20.61 3.39
C ARG A 328 -36.51 20.68 3.27
N PHE A 329 -35.74 20.30 4.30
CA PHE A 329 -34.27 20.29 4.23
C PHE A 329 -33.59 18.94 4.51
N PHE A 330 -34.28 17.94 5.07
CA PHE A 330 -33.64 16.65 5.36
C PHE A 330 -33.16 15.88 4.11
N ASP A 331 -33.75 16.06 2.92
CA ASP A 331 -33.21 15.54 1.63
C ASP A 331 -32.01 16.32 1.07
N ARG A 332 -31.60 17.39 1.76
CA ARG A 332 -30.42 18.19 1.42
C ARG A 332 -29.33 18.09 2.47
N LEU A 333 -29.67 17.66 3.68
CA LEU A 333 -28.74 17.26 4.73
C LEU A 333 -28.36 15.78 4.66
N VAL A 334 -29.20 14.91 4.08
CA VAL A 334 -28.86 13.53 3.67
C VAL A 334 -29.05 13.39 2.17
N THR A 335 -28.06 12.87 1.45
CA THR A 335 -28.22 12.45 0.05
C THR A 335 -29.11 11.21 -0.06
N PRO A 336 -29.67 10.88 -1.24
CA PRO A 336 -30.37 9.62 -1.47
C PRO A 336 -29.51 8.35 -1.22
N THR A 337 -28.18 8.49 -1.09
CA THR A 337 -27.22 7.43 -0.76
C THR A 337 -26.87 7.37 0.73
N GLY A 338 -27.55 8.12 1.60
CA GLY A 338 -27.31 8.16 3.04
C GLY A 338 -26.13 9.03 3.49
N SER A 339 -25.48 9.74 2.57
CA SER A 339 -24.30 10.58 2.87
C SER A 339 -24.72 11.95 3.41
N LYS A 340 -24.12 12.41 4.51
CA LYS A 340 -24.45 13.71 5.10
C LYS A 340 -23.85 14.92 4.36
N VAL A 341 -24.49 16.08 4.48
CA VAL A 341 -24.11 17.35 3.82
C VAL A 341 -24.30 18.53 4.80
N ALA A 342 -23.42 19.54 4.72
CA ALA A 342 -23.43 20.73 5.58
C ALA A 342 -23.98 21.98 4.86
N CYS A 343 -25.10 22.52 5.35
CA CYS A 343 -25.90 23.55 4.66
C CYS A 343 -26.12 24.80 5.52
N GLY A 344 -26.03 26.00 4.93
CA GLY A 344 -26.07 27.26 5.68
C GLY A 344 -27.45 27.57 6.25
N ARG A 345 -27.54 28.33 7.36
CA ARG A 345 -28.82 28.78 7.91
C ARG A 345 -29.69 29.49 6.86
N GLU A 346 -29.06 30.24 5.95
CA GLU A 346 -29.74 30.90 4.83
C GLU A 346 -30.17 29.92 3.72
N ASP A 347 -29.42 28.84 3.47
CA ASP A 347 -29.82 27.81 2.50
C ASP A 347 -31.01 27.00 3.05
N LEU A 348 -30.94 26.62 4.33
CA LEU A 348 -32.00 25.93 5.06
C LEU A 348 -33.28 26.79 5.14
N ALA A 349 -33.14 28.11 5.37
CA ALA A 349 -34.23 29.07 5.26
C ALA A 349 -34.80 29.15 3.82
N ARG A 350 -33.94 29.19 2.81
CA ARG A 350 -34.34 29.22 1.39
C ARG A 350 -35.07 27.95 0.95
N TRP A 351 -34.75 26.79 1.52
CA TRP A 351 -35.43 25.52 1.25
C TRP A 351 -36.73 25.35 2.04
N ALA A 352 -36.80 25.89 3.26
CA ALA A 352 -38.04 25.99 4.04
C ALA A 352 -39.07 26.96 3.43
N GLY A 353 -38.65 27.85 2.51
CA GLY A 353 -39.55 28.66 1.68
C GLY A 353 -40.34 29.69 2.50
N ASP A 354 -41.67 29.61 2.43
CA ASP A 354 -42.59 30.41 3.24
C ASP A 354 -42.39 30.21 4.76
N LEU A 355 -41.90 29.04 5.17
CA LEU A 355 -41.64 28.70 6.56
C LEU A 355 -40.25 29.16 7.05
N ALA A 356 -39.47 29.89 6.23
CA ALA A 356 -38.16 30.44 6.58
C ALA A 356 -38.07 31.11 7.97
N PRO A 357 -39.06 31.89 8.46
CA PRO A 357 -38.99 32.50 9.80
C PRO A 357 -38.90 31.51 10.97
N ARG A 358 -39.27 30.23 10.76
CA ARG A 358 -39.23 29.17 11.77
C ARG A 358 -37.91 28.39 11.79
N VAL A 359 -37.07 28.53 10.77
CA VAL A 359 -35.83 27.76 10.65
C VAL A 359 -34.85 27.96 11.82
N PRO A 360 -34.61 29.18 12.36
CA PRO A 360 -33.72 29.34 13.51
C PRO A 360 -34.17 28.54 14.75
N GLU A 361 -35.47 28.58 15.06
CA GLU A 361 -36.10 27.86 16.18
C GLU A 361 -35.99 26.34 16.01
N VAL A 362 -36.22 25.82 14.81
CA VAL A 362 -36.10 24.39 14.50
C VAL A 362 -34.66 23.92 14.59
N LEU A 363 -33.69 24.70 14.11
CA LEU A 363 -32.27 24.33 14.15
C LEU A 363 -31.70 24.34 15.56
N GLU A 364 -32.15 25.24 16.44
CA GLU A 364 -31.80 25.22 17.87
C GLU A 364 -32.32 23.93 18.54
N LEU A 365 -33.59 23.58 18.32
CA LEU A 365 -34.20 22.36 18.86
C LEU A 365 -33.51 21.09 18.36
N LEU A 366 -33.31 20.94 17.04
CA LEU A 366 -32.63 19.77 16.46
C LEU A 366 -31.16 19.66 16.86
N SER A 367 -30.48 20.77 17.15
CA SER A 367 -29.10 20.75 17.67
C SER A 367 -29.07 20.35 19.15
N ARG A 368 -30.03 20.83 19.95
CA ARG A 368 -30.19 20.48 21.37
C ARG A 368 -30.53 19.00 21.56
N ASP A 369 -31.45 18.47 20.76
CA ASP A 369 -31.83 17.04 20.72
C ASP A 369 -30.84 16.16 19.92
N ARG A 370 -29.67 16.70 19.54
CA ARG A 370 -28.53 15.97 18.92
C ARG A 370 -28.84 15.27 17.58
N ILE A 371 -29.82 15.76 16.83
CA ILE A 371 -30.08 15.33 15.44
C ILE A 371 -29.13 16.05 14.48
N LEU A 372 -28.88 17.34 14.74
CA LEU A 372 -27.96 18.17 13.97
C LEU A 372 -26.75 18.61 14.81
N ARG A 373 -25.64 18.93 14.13
CA ARG A 373 -24.50 19.68 14.67
C ARG A 373 -24.19 20.87 13.77
N THR A 374 -23.67 21.95 14.34
CA THR A 374 -23.16 23.08 13.55
C THR A 374 -21.87 22.72 12.84
N ALA A 375 -21.73 23.20 11.61
CA ALA A 375 -20.52 23.15 10.81
C ALA A 375 -20.30 24.53 10.18
N THR A 376 -19.11 24.76 9.62
CA THR A 376 -18.77 26.02 8.93
C THR A 376 -18.21 25.67 7.55
N ALA A 377 -18.20 26.62 6.60
CA ALA A 377 -17.79 26.34 5.22
C ALA A 377 -16.63 27.24 4.75
N PRO A 378 -15.70 26.71 3.92
CA PRO A 378 -14.48 27.43 3.51
C PRO A 378 -14.78 28.76 2.82
N ASP A 379 -15.81 28.79 1.96
CA ASP A 379 -16.18 29.94 1.13
C ASP A 379 -16.68 31.14 1.95
N HIS A 380 -17.39 30.89 3.06
CA HIS A 380 -18.06 31.90 3.89
C HIS A 380 -18.06 31.48 5.37
N PRO A 381 -17.01 31.84 6.14
CA PRO A 381 -16.86 31.42 7.54
C PRO A 381 -17.93 31.98 8.49
N GLU A 382 -18.44 33.18 8.21
CA GLU A 382 -19.43 33.86 9.07
C GLU A 382 -20.85 33.26 8.94
N ALA A 383 -21.06 32.34 8.01
CA ALA A 383 -22.35 31.69 7.78
C ALA A 383 -22.43 30.32 8.48
N THR A 384 -23.01 30.29 9.69
CA THR A 384 -23.28 29.04 10.41
C THR A 384 -24.03 28.04 9.52
N ARG A 385 -23.43 26.87 9.30
CA ARG A 385 -24.05 25.73 8.63
C ARG A 385 -24.45 24.67 9.65
N TYR A 386 -25.29 23.74 9.22
CA TYR A 386 -25.75 22.61 10.01
C TYR A 386 -25.61 21.34 9.17
N GLU A 387 -25.20 20.25 9.80
CA GLU A 387 -25.18 18.89 9.25
C GLU A 387 -25.71 17.89 10.29
N ILE A 388 -25.82 16.63 9.93
CA ILE A 388 -26.34 15.58 10.84
C ILE A 388 -25.25 15.06 11.77
N TYR A 389 -25.64 14.79 13.02
CA TYR A 389 -24.74 14.55 14.15
C TYR A 389 -23.85 13.31 13.97
N HIS A 390 -24.42 12.19 13.53
CA HIS A 390 -23.68 10.96 13.21
C HIS A 390 -24.31 10.23 12.02
N ASP A 391 -23.51 9.53 11.22
CA ASP A 391 -23.94 8.89 9.96
C ASP A 391 -25.05 7.84 10.18
N VAL A 392 -25.05 7.19 11.36
CA VAL A 392 -26.09 6.26 11.85
C VAL A 392 -27.51 6.83 11.85
N LEU A 393 -27.69 8.16 11.92
CA LEU A 393 -29.01 8.80 11.86
C LEU A 393 -29.58 8.92 10.43
N ALA A 394 -28.73 8.82 9.39
CA ALA A 394 -29.14 9.08 8.01
C ALA A 394 -30.28 8.17 7.49
N PRO A 395 -30.30 6.84 7.75
CA PRO A 395 -31.41 5.98 7.30
C PRO A 395 -32.75 6.33 7.97
N ALA A 396 -32.74 6.66 9.26
CA ALA A 396 -33.94 7.06 10.01
C ALA A 396 -34.49 8.40 9.50
N ILE A 397 -33.62 9.35 9.19
CA ILE A 397 -33.99 10.68 8.66
C ILE A 397 -34.62 10.56 7.26
N LEU A 398 -34.10 9.68 6.41
CA LEU A 398 -34.70 9.39 5.09
C LEU A 398 -36.07 8.70 5.23
N ASP A 399 -36.20 7.67 6.07
CA ASP A 399 -37.47 6.98 6.34
C ASP A 399 -38.54 7.93 6.89
N TRP A 400 -38.23 8.70 7.93
CA TRP A 400 -39.16 9.69 8.50
C TRP A 400 -39.63 10.70 7.44
N ARG A 401 -38.70 11.18 6.59
CA ARG A 401 -39.04 12.14 5.53
C ARG A 401 -39.94 11.51 4.47
N CYS A 402 -39.68 10.27 4.04
CA CYS A 402 -40.56 9.58 3.08
C CYS A 402 -41.99 9.47 3.63
N ARG A 403 -42.14 8.99 4.88
CA ARG A 403 -43.43 8.91 5.59
C ARG A 403 -44.14 10.27 5.73
N TYR A 404 -43.39 11.38 5.77
CA TYR A 404 -43.95 12.73 5.82
C TYR A 404 -44.35 13.27 4.43
N VAL A 405 -43.54 13.03 3.39
CA VAL A 405 -43.73 13.62 2.06
C VAL A 405 -44.88 12.96 1.29
N GLU A 406 -45.06 11.64 1.39
CA GLU A 406 -46.24 10.95 0.82
C GLU A 406 -47.57 11.52 1.35
N LYS A 407 -47.54 12.10 2.56
CA LYS A 407 -48.67 12.74 3.23
C LYS A 407 -48.92 14.21 2.82
N GLN A 408 -47.99 14.81 2.06
CA GLN A 408 -48.04 16.20 1.59
C GLN A 408 -48.22 16.30 0.07
N GLU A 409 -47.70 15.34 -0.72
CA GLU A 409 -47.85 15.36 -2.18
C GLU A 409 -49.30 15.16 -2.66
N GLN A 410 -50.18 14.65 -1.79
CA GLN A 410 -51.64 14.65 -2.03
C GLN A 410 -52.29 16.05 -1.99
N ALA A 411 -51.59 17.08 -1.48
CA ALA A 411 -52.14 18.42 -1.26
C ALA A 411 -51.55 19.51 -2.18
N LEU A 412 -50.36 19.32 -2.77
CA LEU A 412 -49.59 20.39 -3.43
C LEU A 412 -49.56 20.30 -4.98
N ALA A 413 -50.57 19.67 -5.59
CA ALA A 413 -50.66 19.51 -7.06
C ALA A 413 -51.17 20.76 -7.82
N VAL A 414 -51.27 21.93 -7.17
CA VAL A 414 -52.13 23.05 -7.63
C VAL A 414 -51.36 24.32 -8.04
N GLU A 415 -50.21 24.65 -7.44
CA GLU A 415 -49.85 26.07 -7.26
C GLU A 415 -48.55 26.57 -7.93
N GLN A 416 -47.67 25.70 -8.46
CA GLN A 416 -46.32 26.11 -8.88
C GLN A 416 -46.11 26.24 -10.39
N ALA A 417 -46.88 27.14 -11.00
CA ALA A 417 -46.69 27.59 -12.38
C ALA A 417 -46.31 29.08 -12.44
N ARG A 418 -45.09 29.47 -12.02
CA ARG A 418 -44.52 30.80 -12.36
C ARG A 418 -42.99 30.96 -12.22
N GLU A 419 -42.39 31.48 -13.30
CA GLU A 419 -41.26 32.44 -13.42
C GLU A 419 -40.06 32.33 -12.44
N GLN A 420 -38.83 31.95 -12.83
CA GLN A 420 -37.86 32.49 -13.82
C GLN A 420 -37.16 33.83 -13.47
N ALA A 421 -35.89 33.95 -13.94
CA ALA A 421 -35.05 35.17 -14.06
C ALA A 421 -34.41 35.76 -12.76
N LYS A 422 -33.17 36.33 -12.73
CA LYS A 422 -32.08 36.50 -13.74
C LYS A 422 -30.68 36.78 -13.07
N LYS A 423 -29.66 36.02 -13.48
CA LYS A 423 -28.18 36.28 -13.71
C LYS A 423 -27.34 37.36 -12.94
N ARG A 424 -26.00 37.10 -12.86
CA ARG A 424 -24.88 37.97 -12.39
C ARG A 424 -23.78 38.17 -13.47
N ALA A 425 -22.85 39.13 -13.28
CA ALA A 425 -21.54 39.33 -13.97
C ALA A 425 -20.74 40.49 -13.29
N LEU A 426 -19.46 40.84 -13.55
CA LEU A 426 -18.19 40.15 -13.96
C LEU A 426 -17.08 41.24 -14.16
N ARG A 427 -15.81 41.08 -13.70
CA ARG A 427 -14.61 41.86 -14.17
C ARG A 427 -13.23 41.30 -13.74
N LEU A 428 -12.13 41.85 -14.29
CA LEU A 428 -10.78 41.23 -14.46
C LEU A 428 -9.65 42.29 -14.70
N GLY A 429 -8.36 41.99 -14.43
CA GLY A 429 -7.17 42.78 -14.87
C GLY A 429 -5.84 42.49 -14.10
N VAL A 430 -4.65 42.53 -14.74
CA VAL A 430 -3.35 42.06 -14.13
C VAL A 430 -2.02 42.49 -14.85
N VAL A 431 -0.90 42.70 -14.09
CA VAL A 431 0.58 42.74 -14.46
C VAL A 431 1.01 43.84 -15.51
N VAL A 432 2.25 44.30 -15.81
CA VAL A 432 3.66 43.88 -16.22
C VAL A 432 4.65 45.10 -16.06
N LEU A 433 6.02 45.10 -16.11
CA LEU A 433 7.16 44.16 -15.96
C LEU A 433 8.55 44.92 -15.98
N ALA A 434 9.63 44.39 -15.36
CA ALA A 434 11.09 44.62 -15.64
C ALA A 434 11.74 46.02 -15.33
N THR A 435 13.06 46.29 -15.35
CA THR A 435 14.27 45.71 -16.03
C THR A 435 15.61 45.98 -15.28
N ALA A 436 16.68 45.18 -15.54
CA ALA A 436 18.12 45.58 -15.56
C ALA A 436 19.02 44.39 -16.02
N VAL A 437 20.13 44.63 -16.75
CA VAL A 437 20.87 43.56 -17.51
C VAL A 437 22.42 43.58 -17.37
N ILE A 438 23.02 44.48 -16.59
CA ILE A 438 24.49 44.74 -16.65
C ILE A 438 25.36 43.72 -15.87
N THR A 439 24.78 42.81 -15.08
CA THR A 439 25.49 41.65 -14.49
C THR A 439 25.96 40.62 -15.54
N ALA A 440 25.48 40.72 -16.78
CA ALA A 440 25.41 39.62 -17.73
C ALA A 440 26.72 39.14 -18.39
N VAL A 441 27.92 39.69 -18.10
CA VAL A 441 29.17 39.32 -18.82
C VAL A 441 30.21 38.60 -17.96
N ALA A 442 30.49 39.04 -16.74
CA ALA A 442 31.13 38.16 -15.76
C ALA A 442 30.17 37.00 -15.42
N GLY A 443 28.88 37.33 -15.28
CA GLY A 443 27.79 36.38 -15.30
C GLY A 443 27.61 35.63 -16.63
N TRP A 444 28.28 35.96 -17.75
CA TRP A 444 28.25 35.12 -18.96
C TRP A 444 29.19 33.94 -18.83
N VAL A 445 30.40 34.12 -18.29
CA VAL A 445 31.34 33.00 -18.10
C VAL A 445 30.90 32.16 -16.91
N CYS A 446 30.44 32.77 -15.81
CA CYS A 446 29.81 32.02 -14.73
C CYS A 446 28.52 31.34 -15.21
N ALA A 447 27.55 32.02 -15.83
CA ALA A 447 26.35 31.36 -16.37
C ALA A 447 26.56 30.58 -17.69
N TRP A 448 27.80 30.41 -18.15
CA TRP A 448 28.19 29.40 -19.14
C TRP A 448 28.73 28.14 -18.46
N TRP A 449 29.46 28.26 -17.35
CA TRP A 449 29.90 27.10 -16.57
C TRP A 449 28.81 26.56 -15.63
N GLU A 450 28.11 27.44 -14.91
CA GLU A 450 26.79 27.20 -14.30
C GLU A 450 25.73 26.94 -15.37
N GLY A 451 25.93 27.39 -16.62
CA GLY A 451 25.06 27.09 -17.76
C GLY A 451 25.16 25.63 -18.19
N LEU A 452 26.39 25.16 -18.43
CA LEU A 452 26.71 23.74 -18.66
C LEU A 452 26.25 22.89 -17.47
N ARG A 453 26.59 23.26 -16.23
CA ARG A 453 26.09 22.57 -15.03
C ARG A 453 24.57 22.64 -14.85
N SER A 454 23.90 23.68 -15.35
CA SER A 454 22.44 23.76 -15.38
C SER A 454 21.87 22.87 -16.47
N GLU A 455 22.54 22.70 -17.62
CA GLU A 455 22.17 21.75 -18.66
C GLU A 455 22.38 20.30 -18.20
N GLU A 456 23.54 19.98 -17.61
CA GLU A 456 23.86 18.72 -16.93
C GLU A 456 22.79 18.40 -15.87
N ASN A 457 22.50 19.34 -14.97
CA ASN A 457 21.50 19.15 -13.91
C ASN A 457 20.05 19.14 -14.42
N GLN A 458 19.74 19.83 -15.54
CA GLN A 458 18.42 19.74 -16.18
C GLN A 458 18.24 18.40 -16.89
N LYS A 459 19.26 17.88 -17.58
CA LYS A 459 19.28 16.54 -18.16
C LYS A 459 19.21 15.46 -17.08
N ALA A 460 19.95 15.62 -15.98
CA ALA A 460 19.86 14.74 -14.82
C ALA A 460 18.47 14.78 -14.17
N ALA A 461 17.90 15.96 -13.91
CA ALA A 461 16.55 16.08 -13.35
C ALA A 461 15.46 15.55 -14.31
N ALA A 462 15.61 15.78 -15.62
CA ALA A 462 14.74 15.19 -16.64
C ALA A 462 14.90 13.67 -16.68
N SER A 463 16.12 13.13 -16.57
CA SER A 463 16.38 11.70 -16.44
C SER A 463 15.70 11.11 -15.19
N MET A 464 15.88 11.70 -14.01
CA MET A 464 15.25 11.25 -12.75
C MET A 464 13.72 11.32 -12.81
N TYR A 465 13.16 12.31 -13.52
CA TYR A 465 11.72 12.42 -13.77
C TYR A 465 11.21 11.40 -14.80
N THR A 466 11.96 11.16 -15.87
CA THR A 466 11.56 10.33 -17.02
C THR A 466 11.83 8.85 -16.80
N ALA A 467 12.98 8.45 -16.24
CA ALA A 467 13.38 7.04 -16.05
C ALA A 467 12.33 6.13 -15.38
N PRO A 468 11.50 6.60 -14.41
CA PRO A 468 10.42 5.79 -13.85
C PRO A 468 9.24 5.49 -14.80
N PHE A 469 9.16 6.17 -15.94
CA PHE A 469 8.08 6.05 -16.94
C PHE A 469 8.60 5.66 -18.33
N ASP A 470 9.80 6.10 -18.70
CA ASP A 470 10.55 5.67 -19.88
C ASP A 470 12.01 5.46 -19.44
N PRO A 471 12.36 4.23 -19.01
CA PRO A 471 13.72 3.92 -18.56
C PRO A 471 14.78 4.16 -19.63
N GLN A 472 14.43 4.01 -20.91
CA GLN A 472 15.36 4.23 -22.03
C GLN A 472 15.66 5.71 -22.23
N ARG A 473 14.64 6.56 -22.35
CA ARG A 473 14.87 8.00 -22.46
C ARG A 473 15.48 8.56 -21.18
N GLY A 474 15.18 7.96 -20.02
CA GLY A 474 15.87 8.22 -18.76
C GLY A 474 17.38 7.91 -18.82
N LEU A 475 17.77 6.72 -19.32
CA LEU A 475 19.16 6.30 -19.46
C LEU A 475 19.92 7.12 -20.50
N ASP A 476 19.29 7.43 -21.64
CA ASP A 476 19.82 8.39 -22.61
C ASP A 476 20.07 9.74 -21.95
N LEU A 477 19.10 10.31 -21.23
CA LEU A 477 19.24 11.62 -20.57
C LEU A 477 20.30 11.64 -19.47
N ALA A 478 20.52 10.52 -18.76
CA ALA A 478 21.60 10.39 -17.78
C ALA A 478 22.98 10.30 -18.44
N LEU A 479 23.08 9.54 -19.54
CA LEU A 479 24.31 9.47 -20.33
C LEU A 479 24.60 10.81 -21.01
N GLU A 480 23.60 11.46 -21.61
CA GLU A 480 23.69 12.83 -22.13
C GLU A 480 24.16 13.82 -21.05
N ALA A 481 23.74 13.68 -19.79
CA ALA A 481 24.17 14.53 -18.68
C ALA A 481 25.64 14.31 -18.31
N VAL A 482 26.09 13.04 -18.23
CA VAL A 482 27.49 12.67 -17.94
C VAL A 482 28.43 12.94 -19.12
N GLU A 483 27.92 12.94 -20.35
CA GLU A 483 28.66 13.22 -21.58
C GLU A 483 28.71 14.72 -21.94
N THR A 484 27.83 15.56 -21.37
CA THR A 484 28.01 17.03 -21.40
C THR A 484 29.32 17.41 -20.72
N THR A 485 30.33 17.70 -21.53
CA THR A 485 31.70 18.01 -21.08
C THR A 485 32.19 19.28 -21.78
N PRO A 486 32.95 20.15 -21.07
CA PRO A 486 33.56 21.31 -21.71
C PRO A 486 34.55 20.85 -22.79
N PHE A 487 34.44 21.46 -23.98
CA PHE A 487 35.27 21.19 -25.17
C PHE A 487 35.16 19.78 -25.79
N GLY A 488 34.18 18.95 -25.38
CA GLY A 488 33.90 17.65 -26.01
C GLY A 488 34.98 16.59 -25.77
N LEU A 489 35.60 16.60 -24.58
CA LEU A 489 36.58 15.60 -24.15
C LEU A 489 35.88 14.37 -23.54
N PRO A 490 36.45 13.16 -23.64
CA PRO A 490 35.84 11.96 -23.04
C PRO A 490 35.67 12.13 -21.51
N PRO A 491 34.51 11.77 -20.91
CA PRO A 491 34.24 12.00 -19.49
C PRO A 491 35.32 11.48 -18.52
N LEU A 492 35.96 10.35 -18.87
CA LEU A 492 37.05 9.75 -18.09
C LEU A 492 38.31 10.64 -18.06
N LEU A 493 38.66 11.27 -19.19
CA LEU A 493 39.78 12.22 -19.27
C LEU A 493 39.48 13.51 -18.49
N VAL A 494 38.21 13.91 -18.45
CA VAL A 494 37.73 15.08 -17.69
C VAL A 494 37.72 14.80 -16.18
N ALA A 495 37.45 13.56 -15.77
CA ALA A 495 37.55 13.10 -14.39
C ALA A 495 39.01 13.07 -13.88
N GLU A 496 39.97 12.59 -14.68
CA GLU A 496 41.41 12.65 -14.34
C GLU A 496 41.92 14.11 -14.17
N LEU A 497 41.30 15.07 -14.84
CA LEU A 497 41.58 16.50 -14.72
C LEU A 497 40.84 17.19 -13.56
N GLY A 498 40.11 16.45 -12.73
CA GLY A 498 39.38 16.99 -11.57
C GLY A 498 38.10 17.76 -11.90
N LEU A 499 37.59 17.64 -13.12
CA LEU A 499 36.39 18.31 -13.63
C LEU A 499 35.17 17.36 -13.70
N ALA A 500 35.08 16.42 -12.77
CA ALA A 500 34.10 15.34 -12.77
C ALA A 500 32.62 15.83 -12.86
N PRO A 501 31.70 15.00 -13.40
CA PRO A 501 30.27 15.31 -13.48
C PRO A 501 29.64 15.70 -12.14
N THR A 502 28.50 16.40 -12.19
CA THR A 502 27.79 16.73 -10.94
C THR A 502 27.32 15.45 -10.22
N PRO A 503 27.24 15.46 -8.87
CA PRO A 503 26.65 14.34 -8.13
C PRO A 503 25.22 14.01 -8.58
N ALA A 504 24.47 15.00 -9.06
CA ALA A 504 23.14 14.79 -9.63
C ALA A 504 23.17 14.00 -10.95
N ALA A 505 24.18 14.18 -11.80
CA ALA A 505 24.37 13.37 -13.00
C ALA A 505 24.81 11.92 -12.65
N GLU A 506 25.66 11.75 -11.64
CA GLU A 506 26.01 10.40 -11.13
C GLU A 506 24.78 9.69 -10.52
N ASP A 507 24.00 10.38 -9.68
CA ASP A 507 22.77 9.84 -9.09
C ASP A 507 21.70 9.54 -10.15
N ALA A 508 21.51 10.42 -11.14
CA ALA A 508 20.60 10.16 -12.27
C ALA A 508 21.02 8.92 -13.07
N LEU A 509 22.33 8.71 -13.27
CA LEU A 509 22.83 7.51 -13.94
C LEU A 509 22.57 6.24 -13.12
N ARG A 510 22.76 6.28 -11.79
CA ARG A 510 22.37 5.18 -10.88
C ARG A 510 20.87 4.89 -10.95
N GLN A 511 20.03 5.94 -10.89
CA GLN A 511 18.57 5.81 -10.99
C GLN A 511 18.12 5.21 -12.33
N ALA A 512 18.71 5.65 -13.44
CA ALA A 512 18.36 5.14 -14.77
C ALA A 512 18.79 3.68 -14.97
N ILE A 513 19.99 3.30 -14.54
CA ILE A 513 20.45 1.90 -14.50
C ILE A 513 19.48 1.02 -13.72
N HIS A 514 19.06 1.48 -12.53
CA HIS A 514 18.15 0.75 -11.65
C HIS A 514 16.71 0.67 -12.19
N ALA A 515 16.22 1.72 -12.87
CA ALA A 515 14.90 1.73 -13.50
C ALA A 515 14.80 0.84 -14.76
N GLN A 516 15.93 0.45 -15.35
CA GLN A 516 16.00 -0.27 -16.63
C GLN A 516 15.50 -1.73 -16.53
N ARG A 517 14.17 -1.91 -16.67
CA ARG A 517 13.50 -3.22 -16.65
C ARG A 517 13.38 -3.91 -18.01
N LEU A 518 13.38 -3.16 -19.11
CA LEU A 518 13.52 -3.73 -20.46
C LEU A 518 14.91 -4.35 -20.59
N GLU A 519 14.98 -5.63 -20.98
CA GLU A 519 16.26 -6.31 -21.23
C GLU A 519 16.65 -6.22 -22.71
N TRP A 520 15.70 -6.43 -23.63
CA TRP A 520 15.90 -6.26 -25.07
C TRP A 520 14.61 -5.89 -25.82
N THR A 521 14.79 -5.28 -27.00
CA THR A 521 13.73 -5.05 -28.00
C THR A 521 14.00 -5.91 -29.22
N LEU A 522 13.04 -6.75 -29.60
CA LEU A 522 13.03 -7.49 -30.86
C LEU A 522 12.16 -6.76 -31.88
N ARG A 523 12.68 -6.49 -33.07
CA ARG A 523 11.92 -5.85 -34.15
C ARG A 523 11.45 -6.87 -35.17
N VAL A 524 10.18 -6.80 -35.55
CA VAL A 524 9.58 -7.64 -36.60
C VAL A 524 9.17 -6.79 -37.82
N HIS A 525 8.77 -7.44 -38.91
CA HIS A 525 8.42 -6.75 -40.15
C HIS A 525 7.06 -6.03 -40.08
N SER A 526 6.11 -6.56 -39.30
CA SER A 526 4.72 -6.09 -39.28
C SER A 526 4.10 -6.07 -37.87
N TRP A 527 2.80 -5.81 -37.78
CA TRP A 527 2.04 -5.86 -36.52
C TRP A 527 2.00 -7.29 -35.99
N VAL A 528 2.52 -7.52 -34.78
CA VAL A 528 2.38 -8.78 -34.04
C VAL A 528 0.99 -8.84 -33.41
N HIS A 529 0.20 -9.85 -33.72
CA HIS A 529 -1.11 -10.08 -33.07
C HIS A 529 -0.94 -10.82 -31.75
N ASP A 530 -0.02 -11.78 -31.70
CA ASP A 530 0.14 -12.70 -30.57
C ASP A 530 1.59 -13.23 -30.44
N LEU A 531 1.94 -13.71 -29.25
CA LEU A 531 3.23 -14.34 -28.92
C LEU A 531 3.04 -15.51 -27.94
N ALA A 532 3.97 -16.48 -27.98
CA ALA A 532 3.92 -17.65 -27.11
C ALA A 532 5.33 -18.13 -26.71
N PHE A 533 5.60 -18.38 -25.43
CA PHE A 533 6.81 -19.02 -24.95
C PHE A 533 6.73 -20.55 -25.10
N SER A 534 7.86 -21.20 -25.41
CA SER A 534 7.96 -22.65 -25.22
C SER A 534 7.98 -23.00 -23.73
N PRO A 535 7.48 -24.18 -23.28
CA PRO A 535 7.38 -24.51 -21.86
C PRO A 535 8.71 -24.55 -21.08
N ASP A 536 9.85 -24.64 -21.78
CA ASP A 536 11.20 -24.55 -21.22
C ASP A 536 11.75 -23.11 -21.14
N GLY A 537 11.00 -22.11 -21.60
CA GLY A 537 11.38 -20.70 -21.67
C GLY A 537 12.43 -20.37 -22.75
N ARG A 538 12.93 -21.37 -23.49
CA ARG A 538 14.08 -21.21 -24.39
C ARG A 538 13.73 -20.76 -25.80
N LYS A 539 12.45 -20.66 -26.14
CA LYS A 539 12.00 -20.16 -27.45
C LYS A 539 10.82 -19.23 -27.27
N LEU A 540 10.74 -18.25 -28.16
CA LEU A 540 9.58 -17.38 -28.29
C LEU A 540 9.03 -17.53 -29.72
N ALA A 541 7.73 -17.76 -29.84
CA ALA A 541 7.00 -17.66 -31.10
C ALA A 541 6.38 -16.27 -31.23
N THR A 542 6.40 -15.71 -32.43
CA THR A 542 5.74 -14.44 -32.76
C THR A 542 4.90 -14.61 -34.02
N ALA A 543 3.60 -14.27 -33.95
CA ALA A 543 2.68 -14.29 -35.08
C ALA A 543 2.39 -12.87 -35.56
N ASP A 544 2.82 -12.54 -36.79
CA ASP A 544 2.66 -11.20 -37.35
C ASP A 544 1.88 -11.15 -38.68
N ASP A 545 1.50 -9.94 -39.06
CA ASP A 545 0.65 -9.63 -40.20
C ASP A 545 1.21 -10.06 -41.58
N ASP A 546 2.46 -10.55 -41.66
CA ASP A 546 3.14 -11.03 -42.89
C ASP A 546 2.85 -12.48 -43.30
N GLN A 547 1.92 -13.15 -42.62
CA GLN A 547 1.49 -14.56 -42.85
C GLN A 547 2.51 -15.63 -42.41
N MET A 548 3.52 -15.24 -41.62
CA MET A 548 4.48 -16.18 -41.04
C MET A 548 4.38 -16.24 -39.51
N VAL A 549 4.61 -17.41 -38.93
CA VAL A 549 5.03 -17.54 -37.52
C VAL A 549 6.53 -17.72 -37.47
N LYS A 550 7.20 -16.92 -36.65
CA LYS A 550 8.66 -16.91 -36.49
C LYS A 550 9.03 -17.40 -35.09
N ILE A 551 9.97 -18.32 -35.01
CA ILE A 551 10.52 -18.85 -33.74
C ILE A 551 11.91 -18.28 -33.50
N TRP A 552 12.11 -17.73 -32.31
CA TRP A 552 13.36 -17.13 -31.87
C TRP A 552 13.97 -17.98 -30.75
N ASP A 553 15.28 -18.23 -30.80
CA ASP A 553 16.01 -18.91 -29.74
C ASP A 553 16.36 -17.91 -28.63
N LEU A 554 16.09 -18.26 -27.38
CA LEU A 554 16.39 -17.48 -26.18
C LEU A 554 17.40 -18.18 -25.25
N ALA A 555 18.03 -19.28 -25.70
CA ALA A 555 19.05 -19.99 -24.92
C ALA A 555 20.28 -19.13 -24.55
N THR A 556 20.50 -18.01 -25.26
CA THR A 556 21.52 -16.97 -24.98
C THR A 556 20.96 -15.75 -24.21
N GLY A 557 19.73 -15.81 -23.71
CA GLY A 557 19.01 -14.72 -23.03
C GLY A 557 18.51 -13.61 -23.95
N HIS A 558 18.95 -13.57 -25.21
CA HIS A 558 18.60 -12.59 -26.22
C HIS A 558 18.29 -13.31 -27.54
N PRO A 559 17.30 -12.84 -28.33
CA PRO A 559 16.95 -13.43 -29.61
C PRO A 559 18.04 -13.19 -30.68
N PRO A 560 18.29 -14.15 -31.58
CA PRO A 560 19.17 -13.95 -32.73
C PRO A 560 18.56 -12.98 -33.76
N THR A 561 19.41 -12.39 -34.60
CA THR A 561 19.03 -11.41 -35.64
C THR A 561 18.15 -11.99 -36.77
N ALA A 562 18.00 -13.32 -36.83
CA ALA A 562 17.08 -14.03 -37.72
C ALA A 562 16.42 -15.19 -36.96
N PRO A 563 15.14 -15.51 -37.23
CA PRO A 563 14.45 -16.61 -36.57
C PRO A 563 15.03 -17.96 -36.95
N ILE A 564 15.03 -18.91 -36.01
CA ILE A 564 15.55 -20.27 -36.20
C ILE A 564 14.60 -21.16 -37.00
N ILE A 565 13.29 -20.90 -36.93
CA ILE A 565 12.23 -21.63 -37.65
C ILE A 565 11.18 -20.62 -38.10
N THR A 566 10.67 -20.80 -39.32
CA THR A 566 9.56 -20.00 -39.87
C THR A 566 8.51 -20.93 -40.47
N PHE A 567 7.27 -20.82 -39.99
CA PHE A 567 6.10 -21.50 -40.55
C PHE A 567 5.33 -20.51 -41.45
N SER A 568 4.80 -20.98 -42.58
CA SER A 568 4.14 -20.13 -43.58
C SER A 568 2.67 -20.50 -43.75
N HIS A 569 1.81 -19.49 -43.82
CA HIS A 569 0.35 -19.62 -43.93
C HIS A 569 -0.19 -18.97 -45.20
N ASP A 570 -1.40 -19.38 -45.58
CA ASP A 570 -2.19 -18.80 -46.68
C ASP A 570 -2.87 -17.47 -46.29
N ALA A 571 -2.90 -17.17 -44.99
CA ALA A 571 -3.55 -16.01 -44.41
C ALA A 571 -2.79 -15.49 -43.18
N LYS A 572 -3.25 -14.33 -42.67
CA LYS A 572 -2.70 -13.71 -41.46
C LYS A 572 -2.96 -14.61 -40.25
N VAL A 573 -1.89 -14.90 -39.50
CA VAL A 573 -1.97 -15.62 -38.23
C VAL A 573 -2.50 -14.68 -37.15
N ARG A 574 -3.32 -15.21 -36.24
CA ARG A 574 -3.98 -14.44 -35.18
C ARG A 574 -3.61 -14.87 -33.77
N ASP A 575 -3.45 -16.18 -33.57
CA ASP A 575 -3.24 -16.80 -32.27
C ASP A 575 -2.17 -17.89 -32.40
N ILE A 576 -1.35 -18.07 -31.37
CA ILE A 576 -0.33 -19.12 -31.25
C ILE A 576 -0.26 -19.70 -29.83
N ALA A 577 0.01 -21.00 -29.74
CA ALA A 577 0.36 -21.65 -28.48
C ALA A 577 1.30 -22.84 -28.70
N PHE A 578 2.34 -22.95 -27.86
CA PHE A 578 3.12 -24.18 -27.77
C PHE A 578 2.32 -25.27 -27.04
N LEU A 579 2.56 -26.54 -27.39
CA LEU A 579 2.08 -27.67 -26.59
C LEU A 579 3.00 -27.92 -25.40
N SER A 580 2.47 -28.59 -24.37
CA SER A 580 3.11 -28.91 -23.09
C SER A 580 4.49 -29.59 -23.19
N ALA A 581 4.81 -30.25 -24.30
CA ALA A 581 6.10 -30.89 -24.55
C ALA A 581 7.13 -30.00 -25.29
N GLY A 582 6.73 -28.83 -25.80
CA GLY A 582 7.62 -27.89 -26.51
C GLY A 582 8.12 -28.34 -27.89
N ASP A 583 7.71 -29.53 -28.36
CA ASP A 583 8.03 -30.14 -29.65
C ASP A 583 7.12 -29.65 -30.79
N ARG A 584 5.94 -29.15 -30.43
CA ARG A 584 4.82 -28.83 -31.31
C ARG A 584 4.19 -27.48 -30.97
N LEU A 585 3.65 -26.84 -32.00
CA LEU A 585 3.02 -25.53 -31.97
C LEU A 585 1.65 -25.59 -32.64
N VAL A 586 0.66 -24.89 -32.09
CA VAL A 586 -0.63 -24.66 -32.74
C VAL A 586 -0.74 -23.19 -33.13
N THR A 587 -1.24 -22.93 -34.34
CA THR A 587 -1.37 -21.61 -34.96
C THR A 587 -2.78 -21.44 -35.53
N ALA A 588 -3.42 -20.27 -35.43
CA ALA A 588 -4.71 -19.99 -36.08
C ALA A 588 -4.58 -18.97 -37.23
N ALA A 589 -5.05 -19.32 -38.44
CA ALA A 589 -5.10 -18.41 -39.58
C ALA A 589 -6.38 -18.61 -40.42
N HIS A 590 -7.02 -17.52 -40.83
CA HIS A 590 -8.35 -17.53 -41.48
C HIS A 590 -9.36 -18.42 -40.74
N ASP A 591 -9.91 -19.46 -41.37
CA ASP A 591 -10.93 -20.37 -40.83
C ASP A 591 -10.36 -21.71 -40.35
N THR A 592 -9.03 -21.84 -40.28
CA THR A 592 -8.33 -23.10 -39.97
C THR A 592 -7.27 -22.89 -38.90
N ALA A 593 -7.27 -23.76 -37.88
CA ALA A 593 -6.12 -23.91 -37.00
C ALA A 593 -5.22 -25.04 -37.49
N TYR A 594 -3.91 -24.90 -37.31
CA TYR A 594 -2.89 -25.84 -37.78
C TYR A 594 -2.02 -26.29 -36.62
N LEU A 595 -1.72 -27.58 -36.53
CA LEU A 595 -0.76 -28.17 -35.59
C LEU A 595 0.53 -28.48 -36.35
N TRP A 596 1.66 -27.96 -35.88
CA TRP A 596 2.98 -28.13 -36.48
C TRP A 596 3.92 -28.90 -35.54
N VAL A 597 4.90 -29.59 -36.14
CA VAL A 597 6.09 -30.10 -35.45
C VAL A 597 7.25 -29.16 -35.74
N LEU A 598 8.04 -28.77 -34.74
CA LEU A 598 9.14 -27.82 -34.96
C LEU A 598 10.20 -28.34 -35.94
N ASP A 599 10.42 -29.66 -35.98
CA ASP A 599 11.40 -30.31 -36.85
C ASP A 599 10.93 -30.43 -38.33
N ASP A 600 9.64 -30.22 -38.64
CA ASP A 600 9.14 -30.15 -40.03
C ASP A 600 8.20 -28.94 -40.24
N PRO A 601 8.77 -27.73 -40.43
CA PRO A 601 7.99 -26.50 -40.62
C PRO A 601 7.38 -26.36 -42.03
N LYS A 602 7.48 -27.38 -42.90
CA LYS A 602 7.03 -27.30 -44.30
C LYS A 602 5.56 -27.68 -44.51
N ALA A 603 5.00 -28.46 -43.60
CA ALA A 603 3.61 -28.88 -43.65
C ALA A 603 3.06 -29.06 -42.22
N PRO A 604 1.80 -28.70 -41.96
CA PRO A 604 1.17 -28.98 -40.67
C PRO A 604 0.92 -30.49 -40.53
N LEU A 605 1.11 -31.00 -39.31
CA LEU A 605 0.79 -32.37 -38.91
C LEU A 605 -0.73 -32.63 -38.94
N ARG A 606 -1.54 -31.62 -38.60
CA ARG A 606 -3.00 -31.64 -38.68
C ARG A 606 -3.57 -30.26 -39.01
N SER A 607 -4.73 -30.25 -39.66
CA SER A 607 -5.53 -29.06 -39.97
C SER A 607 -6.94 -29.19 -39.39
N PHE A 608 -7.36 -28.19 -38.62
CA PHE A 608 -8.64 -28.13 -37.90
C PHE A 608 -9.53 -27.06 -38.54
N ASN A 609 -10.27 -27.42 -39.59
CA ASN A 609 -11.10 -26.47 -40.32
C ASN A 609 -12.34 -26.07 -39.49
N HIS A 610 -12.30 -24.87 -38.90
CA HIS A 610 -13.43 -24.31 -38.18
C HIS A 610 -14.59 -24.00 -39.16
N GLY A 611 -14.29 -23.59 -40.39
CA GLY A 611 -15.27 -23.39 -41.46
C GLY A 611 -16.08 -22.09 -41.34
N SER A 612 -15.58 -21.16 -40.54
CA SER A 612 -15.82 -19.72 -40.52
C SER A 612 -14.61 -19.04 -39.86
N SER A 613 -14.35 -17.76 -40.13
CA SER A 613 -13.10 -17.09 -39.77
C SER A 613 -12.86 -17.05 -38.25
N ILE A 614 -11.71 -17.51 -37.79
CA ILE A 614 -11.27 -17.51 -36.39
C ILE A 614 -10.69 -16.11 -36.07
N HIS A 615 -11.18 -15.47 -35.01
CA HIS A 615 -10.89 -14.06 -34.72
C HIS A 615 -10.41 -13.82 -33.27
N GLY A 616 -9.18 -14.23 -32.95
CA GLY A 616 -8.56 -13.96 -31.64
C GLY A 616 -9.14 -14.76 -30.47
N ALA A 617 -9.98 -15.75 -30.78
CA ALA A 617 -10.76 -16.53 -29.82
C ALA A 617 -10.34 -17.99 -29.92
N PHE A 618 -9.19 -18.27 -29.32
CA PHE A 618 -8.42 -19.50 -29.41
C PHE A 618 -7.91 -19.88 -28.01
N ALA A 619 -7.80 -21.17 -27.71
CA ALA A 619 -7.14 -21.66 -26.49
C ALA A 619 -6.64 -23.09 -26.67
N VAL A 620 -5.59 -23.47 -25.93
CA VAL A 620 -5.12 -24.86 -25.78
C VAL A 620 -5.25 -25.25 -24.30
N SER A 621 -5.58 -26.51 -24.00
CA SER A 621 -5.66 -27.00 -22.62
C SER A 621 -4.27 -27.21 -22.01
N GLN A 622 -4.16 -27.10 -20.68
CA GLN A 622 -2.88 -27.14 -19.96
C GLN A 622 -2.10 -28.47 -20.14
N ASP A 623 -2.79 -29.57 -20.44
CA ASP A 623 -2.19 -30.86 -20.77
C ASP A 623 -1.62 -30.93 -22.21
N GLY A 624 -1.96 -29.97 -23.07
CA GLY A 624 -1.59 -29.94 -24.50
C GLY A 624 -2.42 -30.86 -25.40
N LYS A 625 -3.56 -31.39 -24.94
CA LYS A 625 -4.37 -32.38 -25.69
C LYS A 625 -5.59 -31.80 -26.40
N ARG A 626 -6.17 -30.70 -25.91
CA ARG A 626 -7.40 -30.09 -26.47
C ARG A 626 -7.11 -28.70 -27.01
N LEU A 627 -7.82 -28.37 -28.09
CA LEU A 627 -7.83 -27.06 -28.73
C LEU A 627 -9.26 -26.55 -28.75
N ALA A 628 -9.49 -25.29 -28.41
CA ALA A 628 -10.78 -24.61 -28.59
C ALA A 628 -10.62 -23.46 -29.58
N THR A 629 -11.57 -23.34 -30.51
CA THR A 629 -11.61 -22.26 -31.52
C THR A 629 -13.03 -21.72 -31.67
N ALA A 630 -13.17 -20.40 -31.83
CA ALA A 630 -14.45 -19.75 -32.09
C ALA A 630 -14.42 -18.90 -33.38
N GLY A 631 -15.42 -19.10 -34.24
CA GLY A 631 -15.55 -18.43 -35.53
C GLY A 631 -16.53 -17.24 -35.54
N ASP A 632 -16.37 -16.36 -36.53
CA ASP A 632 -17.27 -15.22 -36.77
C ASP A 632 -18.71 -15.62 -37.17
N GLY A 633 -18.91 -16.90 -37.51
CA GLY A 633 -20.19 -17.50 -37.86
C GLY A 633 -20.69 -17.14 -39.26
N SER A 634 -19.79 -16.78 -40.18
CA SER A 634 -20.05 -16.45 -41.59
C SER A 634 -20.79 -17.58 -42.35
N GLY A 635 -22.12 -17.61 -42.21
CA GLY A 635 -23.03 -18.49 -42.95
C GLY A 635 -23.48 -19.77 -42.23
N LYS A 636 -22.95 -20.09 -41.04
CA LYS A 636 -23.29 -21.33 -40.29
C LYS A 636 -23.70 -21.12 -38.83
N GLY A 637 -23.83 -19.87 -38.37
CA GLY A 637 -24.05 -19.56 -36.95
C GLY A 637 -22.72 -19.49 -36.18
N ARG A 638 -22.74 -18.88 -34.99
CA ARG A 638 -21.54 -18.70 -34.16
C ARG A 638 -21.40 -19.83 -33.17
N VAL A 639 -20.34 -20.62 -33.34
CA VAL A 639 -20.06 -21.78 -32.51
C VAL A 639 -18.63 -21.73 -31.98
N ILE A 640 -18.43 -22.34 -30.81
CA ILE A 640 -17.12 -22.80 -30.38
C ILE A 640 -17.00 -24.27 -30.81
N LYS A 641 -15.86 -24.63 -31.41
CA LYS A 641 -15.47 -26.02 -31.65
C LYS A 641 -14.33 -26.39 -30.72
N VAL A 642 -14.45 -27.53 -30.04
CA VAL A 642 -13.36 -28.14 -29.28
C VAL A 642 -12.86 -29.36 -30.03
N TRP A 643 -11.55 -29.53 -30.12
CA TRP A 643 -10.85 -30.55 -30.90
C TRP A 643 -9.92 -31.35 -30.01
N ASP A 644 -9.66 -32.58 -30.41
CA ASP A 644 -8.59 -33.44 -29.87
C ASP A 644 -7.36 -33.33 -30.78
N LEU A 645 -6.21 -32.95 -30.20
CA LEU A 645 -4.93 -32.80 -30.90
C LEU A 645 -4.21 -34.13 -31.12
N GLU A 646 -4.53 -35.16 -30.31
CA GLU A 646 -3.97 -36.50 -30.40
C GLU A 646 -4.74 -37.38 -31.40
N ALA A 647 -6.02 -37.06 -31.69
CA ALA A 647 -6.90 -37.76 -32.63
C ALA A 647 -6.19 -38.13 -33.96
N PRO A 648 -6.28 -39.39 -34.44
CA PRO A 648 -5.34 -39.90 -35.45
C PRO A 648 -5.45 -39.27 -36.84
N SER A 649 -6.58 -38.64 -37.20
CA SER A 649 -6.82 -38.06 -38.53
C SER A 649 -5.93 -36.82 -38.80
N PRO A 650 -5.47 -36.57 -40.05
CA PRO A 650 -4.90 -35.28 -40.42
C PRO A 650 -5.94 -34.16 -40.41
N GLU A 651 -7.21 -34.48 -40.65
CA GLU A 651 -8.38 -33.61 -40.52
C GLU A 651 -9.37 -34.28 -39.54
N PRO A 652 -9.29 -33.99 -38.22
CA PRO A 652 -10.17 -34.58 -37.23
C PRO A 652 -11.50 -33.81 -37.11
N GLU A 653 -12.57 -34.52 -36.72
CA GLU A 653 -13.86 -33.88 -36.36
C GLU A 653 -13.80 -33.28 -34.94
N PRO A 654 -14.60 -32.23 -34.64
CA PRO A 654 -14.60 -31.61 -33.32
C PRO A 654 -15.30 -32.51 -32.28
N ILE A 655 -14.64 -32.74 -31.13
CA ILE A 655 -15.18 -33.54 -30.03
C ILE A 655 -16.37 -32.88 -29.32
N ALA A 656 -16.50 -31.55 -29.42
CA ALA A 656 -17.67 -30.81 -28.98
C ALA A 656 -17.91 -29.58 -29.86
N THR A 657 -19.17 -29.18 -30.03
CA THR A 657 -19.57 -27.92 -30.67
C THR A 657 -20.62 -27.23 -29.80
N ILE A 658 -20.37 -25.98 -29.41
CA ILE A 658 -21.22 -25.19 -28.51
C ILE A 658 -21.82 -24.02 -29.30
N ASP A 659 -23.15 -23.88 -29.33
CA ASP A 659 -23.83 -22.74 -29.96
C ASP A 659 -23.81 -21.52 -29.04
N MET A 660 -23.27 -20.41 -29.55
CA MET A 660 -23.14 -19.14 -28.83
C MET A 660 -24.36 -18.22 -29.00
N ALA A 661 -25.44 -18.70 -29.62
CA ALA A 661 -26.67 -17.96 -29.90
C ALA A 661 -26.42 -16.62 -30.62
N GLY A 662 -25.41 -16.59 -31.50
CA GLY A 662 -25.00 -15.41 -32.26
C GLY A 662 -24.09 -14.41 -31.52
N ALA A 663 -23.62 -14.68 -30.30
CA ALA A 663 -22.58 -13.89 -29.67
C ALA A 663 -21.25 -13.98 -30.45
N TRP A 664 -20.55 -12.87 -30.64
CA TRP A 664 -19.11 -12.91 -30.90
C TRP A 664 -18.42 -13.43 -29.65
N VAL A 665 -17.54 -14.42 -29.79
CA VAL A 665 -16.55 -14.74 -28.75
C VAL A 665 -15.34 -13.86 -29.00
N MET A 666 -14.85 -13.20 -27.95
CA MET A 666 -13.65 -12.36 -27.99
C MET A 666 -12.42 -13.08 -27.43
N GLY A 667 -12.61 -13.94 -26.43
CA GLY A 667 -11.53 -14.72 -25.82
C GLY A 667 -12.04 -16.02 -25.19
N LEU A 668 -11.14 -17.00 -25.09
CA LEU A 668 -11.37 -18.35 -24.57
C LEU A 668 -10.30 -18.70 -23.52
N ALA A 669 -10.67 -19.49 -22.51
CA ALA A 669 -9.70 -20.15 -21.63
C ALA A 669 -10.24 -21.49 -21.13
N PHE A 670 -9.42 -22.54 -21.15
CA PHE A 670 -9.74 -23.78 -20.45
C PHE A 670 -9.56 -23.60 -18.93
N SER A 671 -10.36 -24.31 -18.13
CA SER A 671 -10.02 -24.54 -16.73
C SER A 671 -8.73 -25.40 -16.61
N PRO A 672 -7.99 -25.35 -15.49
CA PRO A 672 -6.74 -26.11 -15.34
C PRO A 672 -6.88 -27.64 -15.54
N ASP A 673 -8.05 -28.21 -15.24
CA ASP A 673 -8.39 -29.61 -15.47
C ASP A 673 -8.77 -29.94 -16.94
N GLY A 674 -8.89 -28.92 -17.80
CA GLY A 674 -9.30 -29.04 -19.20
C GLY A 674 -10.76 -29.44 -19.42
N CYS A 675 -11.61 -29.58 -18.39
CA CYS A 675 -12.99 -30.06 -18.51
C CYS A 675 -14.02 -28.96 -18.80
N CYS A 676 -13.70 -27.72 -18.44
CA CYS A 676 -14.55 -26.56 -18.65
C CYS A 676 -13.87 -25.52 -19.53
N LEU A 677 -14.68 -24.65 -20.13
CA LEU A 677 -14.22 -23.56 -20.99
C LEU A 677 -14.89 -22.25 -20.57
N ALA A 678 -14.10 -21.23 -20.22
CA ALA A 678 -14.56 -19.86 -20.01
C ALA A 678 -14.58 -19.10 -21.35
N THR A 679 -15.59 -18.24 -21.52
CA THR A 679 -15.84 -17.50 -22.76
C THR A 679 -16.14 -16.03 -22.46
N ALA A 680 -15.41 -15.09 -23.06
CA ALA A 680 -15.77 -13.66 -23.07
C ALA A 680 -16.56 -13.34 -24.35
N CYS A 681 -17.80 -12.85 -24.22
CA CYS A 681 -18.75 -12.79 -25.34
C CYS A 681 -19.46 -11.44 -25.50
N VAL A 682 -19.72 -11.03 -26.74
CA VAL A 682 -20.38 -9.75 -27.10
C VAL A 682 -21.46 -9.97 -28.17
N TYR A 683 -22.70 -9.59 -27.87
CA TYR A 683 -23.82 -9.59 -28.80
C TYR A 683 -23.97 -8.21 -29.45
N ARG A 684 -23.90 -8.14 -30.79
CA ARG A 684 -24.19 -6.90 -31.54
C ARG A 684 -25.70 -6.65 -31.62
N GLY A 685 -26.13 -5.47 -31.19
CA GLY A 685 -27.53 -5.01 -31.22
C GLY A 685 -27.64 -3.54 -30.78
N GLY A 686 -28.87 -3.02 -30.67
CA GLY A 686 -29.12 -1.60 -30.34
C GLY A 686 -28.64 -1.14 -28.95
N MET A 687 -28.28 -2.08 -28.08
CA MET A 687 -27.30 -1.89 -27.01
C MET A 687 -26.41 -3.14 -27.01
N GLU A 688 -25.09 -2.99 -26.85
CA GLU A 688 -24.20 -4.13 -26.68
C GLU A 688 -24.59 -4.90 -25.42
N ARG A 689 -24.87 -6.19 -25.55
CA ARG A 689 -24.97 -7.11 -24.41
C ARG A 689 -23.67 -7.91 -24.36
N THR A 690 -23.17 -8.13 -23.16
CA THR A 690 -22.01 -8.99 -22.90
C THR A 690 -22.44 -10.21 -22.09
N SER A 691 -21.66 -11.27 -22.14
CA SER A 691 -21.68 -12.32 -21.13
C SER A 691 -20.27 -12.86 -20.93
N THR A 692 -19.93 -13.21 -19.70
CA THR A 692 -18.81 -14.09 -19.40
C THR A 692 -19.35 -15.31 -18.69
N SER A 693 -19.07 -16.47 -19.25
CA SER A 693 -19.75 -17.74 -18.94
C SER A 693 -18.74 -18.87 -18.92
N ILE A 694 -18.99 -19.88 -18.10
CA ILE A 694 -18.18 -21.11 -18.02
C ILE A 694 -19.05 -22.29 -18.43
N TRP A 695 -18.56 -23.07 -19.39
CA TRP A 695 -19.27 -24.15 -20.06
C TRP A 695 -18.62 -25.49 -19.76
N ASN A 696 -19.42 -26.54 -19.57
CA ASN A 696 -18.95 -27.92 -19.50
C ASN A 696 -18.76 -28.46 -20.93
N ILE A 697 -17.55 -28.89 -21.27
CA ILE A 697 -17.21 -29.26 -22.66
C ILE A 697 -17.94 -30.53 -23.11
N GLN A 698 -18.07 -31.53 -22.23
CA GLN A 698 -18.67 -32.83 -22.55
C GLN A 698 -20.19 -32.76 -22.80
N THR A 699 -20.88 -31.81 -22.16
CA THR A 699 -22.35 -31.66 -22.26
C THR A 699 -22.79 -30.45 -23.08
N GLY A 700 -21.87 -29.54 -23.41
CA GLY A 700 -22.14 -28.29 -24.13
C GLY A 700 -22.98 -27.28 -23.35
N ARG A 701 -23.21 -27.49 -22.04
CA ARG A 701 -24.08 -26.65 -21.20
C ARG A 701 -23.28 -25.56 -20.47
N GLU A 702 -23.88 -24.38 -20.34
CA GLU A 702 -23.40 -23.34 -19.42
C GLU A 702 -23.61 -23.80 -17.96
N ILE A 703 -22.55 -23.75 -17.16
CA ILE A 703 -22.56 -24.10 -15.73
C ILE A 703 -22.80 -22.84 -14.89
N LEU A 704 -22.00 -21.81 -15.16
CA LEU A 704 -21.88 -20.59 -14.37
C LEU A 704 -21.84 -19.36 -15.27
N ARG A 705 -22.37 -18.25 -14.77
CA ARG A 705 -22.31 -16.93 -15.41
C ARG A 705 -21.72 -15.89 -14.46
N VAL A 706 -20.77 -15.13 -14.96
CA VAL A 706 -20.11 -14.01 -14.25
C VAL A 706 -20.96 -12.74 -14.45
N PRO A 707 -21.25 -11.94 -13.40
CA PRO A 707 -22.21 -10.83 -13.45
C PRO A 707 -21.68 -9.55 -14.12
N ILE A 708 -20.74 -9.68 -15.07
CA ILE A 708 -20.10 -8.59 -15.79
C ILE A 708 -21.08 -7.88 -16.74
N LYS A 709 -20.95 -6.56 -16.86
CA LYS A 709 -21.82 -5.69 -17.68
C LYS A 709 -21.08 -4.88 -18.75
N VAL A 710 -19.76 -5.07 -18.85
CA VAL A 710 -18.88 -4.44 -19.84
C VAL A 710 -18.31 -5.54 -20.73
N ALA A 711 -18.26 -5.30 -22.04
CA ALA A 711 -17.58 -6.18 -22.98
C ALA A 711 -16.12 -6.41 -22.54
N SER A 712 -15.66 -7.65 -22.59
CA SER A 712 -14.28 -8.01 -22.30
C SER A 712 -13.66 -8.63 -23.55
N ASP A 713 -12.41 -8.26 -23.84
CA ASP A 713 -11.69 -8.69 -25.03
C ASP A 713 -10.88 -9.98 -24.75
N ALA A 714 -10.48 -10.26 -23.51
CA ALA A 714 -9.84 -11.51 -23.10
C ALA A 714 -10.32 -12.03 -21.72
N VAL A 715 -10.13 -13.34 -21.48
CA VAL A 715 -10.47 -14.06 -20.24
C VAL A 715 -9.41 -15.13 -19.94
N ALA A 716 -9.10 -15.36 -18.67
CA ALA A 716 -8.17 -16.39 -18.22
C ALA A 716 -8.63 -17.00 -16.88
N PHE A 717 -8.24 -18.25 -16.58
CA PHE A 717 -8.29 -18.78 -15.20
C PHE A 717 -6.98 -18.48 -14.48
N THR A 718 -7.00 -18.40 -13.15
CA THR A 718 -5.77 -18.53 -12.36
C THR A 718 -5.27 -20.00 -12.38
N PRO A 719 -3.95 -20.27 -12.31
CA PRO A 719 -3.43 -21.65 -12.37
C PRO A 719 -3.90 -22.57 -11.25
N ASP A 720 -4.28 -22.00 -10.10
CA ASP A 720 -4.89 -22.70 -8.97
C ASP A 720 -6.39 -23.03 -9.17
N GLY A 721 -6.99 -22.59 -10.29
CA GLY A 721 -8.39 -22.78 -10.62
C GLY A 721 -9.38 -21.94 -9.79
N LYS A 722 -8.92 -21.19 -8.79
CA LYS A 722 -9.78 -20.52 -7.78
C LYS A 722 -10.50 -19.28 -8.30
N SER A 723 -9.94 -18.59 -9.31
CA SER A 723 -10.45 -17.32 -9.82
C SER A 723 -10.48 -17.28 -11.35
N LEU A 724 -11.33 -16.41 -11.89
CA LEU A 724 -11.38 -16.04 -13.31
C LEU A 724 -10.98 -14.57 -13.48
N VAL A 725 -10.11 -14.28 -14.44
CA VAL A 725 -9.63 -12.93 -14.76
C VAL A 725 -10.24 -12.48 -16.10
N THR A 726 -10.69 -11.22 -16.21
CA THR A 726 -11.24 -10.67 -17.46
C THR A 726 -10.63 -9.30 -17.81
N ALA A 727 -10.21 -9.12 -19.06
CA ALA A 727 -9.73 -7.87 -19.63
C ALA A 727 -10.90 -7.07 -20.23
N SER A 728 -11.30 -5.97 -19.60
CA SER A 728 -12.52 -5.24 -19.95
C SER A 728 -12.28 -3.96 -20.76
N ARG A 729 -13.26 -3.63 -21.61
CA ARG A 729 -13.21 -2.42 -22.47
C ARG A 729 -13.32 -1.08 -21.73
N ASP A 730 -13.63 -1.08 -20.43
CA ASP A 730 -13.65 0.12 -19.57
C ASP A 730 -12.29 0.37 -18.85
N ALA A 731 -11.18 0.03 -19.53
CA ALA A 731 -9.80 0.23 -19.09
C ALA A 731 -9.46 -0.44 -17.74
N ARG A 732 -10.04 -1.62 -17.49
CA ARG A 732 -9.91 -2.37 -16.23
C ARG A 732 -9.66 -3.85 -16.48
N VAL A 733 -8.85 -4.44 -15.62
CA VAL A 733 -8.86 -5.90 -15.41
C VAL A 733 -9.75 -6.19 -14.20
N ARG A 734 -10.40 -7.35 -14.18
CA ARG A 734 -11.19 -7.81 -13.04
C ARG A 734 -10.81 -9.23 -12.67
N VAL A 735 -10.67 -9.49 -11.37
CA VAL A 735 -10.55 -10.84 -10.80
C VAL A 735 -11.90 -11.19 -10.17
N TRP A 736 -12.42 -12.35 -10.55
CA TRP A 736 -13.71 -12.88 -10.13
C TRP A 736 -13.49 -14.17 -9.35
N GLN A 737 -13.92 -14.20 -8.10
CA GLN A 737 -13.87 -15.38 -7.23
C GLN A 737 -15.28 -15.65 -6.69
N PRO A 738 -15.75 -16.90 -6.52
CA PRO A 738 -16.99 -17.16 -5.79
C PRO A 738 -16.87 -16.67 -4.34
N ALA A 739 -17.97 -16.27 -3.71
CA ALA A 739 -17.92 -15.70 -2.36
C ALA A 739 -17.76 -16.74 -1.23
N ASP A 740 -18.26 -17.97 -1.43
CA ASP A 740 -18.45 -18.96 -0.36
C ASP A 740 -17.60 -20.24 -0.51
N ASP A 741 -16.92 -20.42 -1.65
CA ASP A 741 -16.29 -21.69 -2.05
C ASP A 741 -15.21 -21.45 -3.13
N ASP A 742 -14.28 -22.38 -3.33
CA ASP A 742 -13.32 -22.27 -4.45
C ASP A 742 -13.95 -22.64 -5.81
N LEU A 743 -13.57 -21.93 -6.87
CA LEU A 743 -14.16 -22.09 -8.21
C LEU A 743 -13.90 -23.48 -8.82
N ASP A 744 -12.70 -24.03 -8.67
CA ASP A 744 -12.36 -25.40 -9.10
C ASP A 744 -13.27 -26.44 -8.43
N GLN A 745 -13.49 -26.33 -7.12
CA GLN A 745 -14.37 -27.22 -6.36
C GLN A 745 -15.83 -27.09 -6.81
N ILE A 746 -16.30 -25.89 -7.18
CA ILE A 746 -17.63 -25.71 -7.79
C ILE A 746 -17.71 -26.39 -9.16
N LEU A 747 -16.69 -26.20 -10.02
CA LEU A 747 -16.66 -26.80 -11.36
C LEU A 747 -16.60 -28.33 -11.30
N ALA A 748 -15.75 -28.90 -10.44
CA ALA A 748 -15.64 -30.35 -10.23
C ALA A 748 -16.99 -30.96 -9.83
N ARG A 749 -17.60 -30.50 -8.73
CA ARG A 749 -18.91 -30.99 -8.24
C ARG A 749 -20.04 -30.87 -9.29
N ARG A 750 -19.96 -29.87 -10.18
CA ARG A 750 -20.95 -29.68 -11.27
C ARG A 750 -20.64 -30.46 -12.55
N SER A 751 -19.38 -30.87 -12.76
CA SER A 751 -19.01 -31.77 -13.86
C SER A 751 -19.46 -33.21 -13.57
N GLU A 752 -19.36 -33.67 -12.32
CA GLU A 752 -19.79 -35.01 -11.90
C GLU A 752 -21.32 -35.15 -11.86
N SER A 753 -22.06 -34.09 -11.50
CA SER A 753 -23.51 -34.17 -11.28
C SER A 753 -24.37 -34.15 -12.55
N ILE A 754 -23.80 -34.39 -13.73
CA ILE A 754 -24.53 -34.41 -15.01
C ILE A 754 -24.25 -35.73 -15.73
N LEU A 755 -25.01 -36.77 -15.38
CA LEU A 755 -24.94 -38.06 -16.06
C LEU A 755 -25.46 -37.94 -17.52
N PRO A 756 -24.88 -38.69 -18.48
CA PRO A 756 -25.36 -38.72 -19.87
C PRO A 756 -26.76 -39.34 -20.02
N GLY A 757 -27.80 -38.54 -19.75
CA GLY A 757 -29.20 -38.96 -19.86
C GLY A 757 -30.21 -38.06 -19.14
N ASP A 758 -29.79 -37.23 -18.18
CA ASP A 758 -30.71 -36.44 -17.34
C ASP A 758 -31.34 -35.25 -18.08
N ALA A 759 -32.48 -35.52 -18.70
CA ALA A 759 -33.26 -34.59 -19.51
C ALA A 759 -34.11 -33.57 -18.71
N VAL A 760 -33.97 -33.52 -17.37
CA VAL A 760 -34.83 -32.70 -16.48
C VAL A 760 -34.05 -31.83 -15.48
N ALA A 761 -32.74 -31.64 -15.69
CA ALA A 761 -31.98 -30.58 -15.00
C ALA A 761 -32.28 -29.22 -15.64
N SER A 762 -32.44 -28.17 -14.84
CA SER A 762 -32.85 -26.82 -15.29
C SER A 762 -31.89 -26.20 -16.30
N THR A 763 -32.43 -25.53 -17.32
CA THR A 763 -31.67 -24.86 -18.38
C THR A 763 -31.12 -23.48 -18.01
N GLU A 764 -31.33 -23.01 -16.78
CA GLU A 764 -30.78 -21.74 -16.30
C GLU A 764 -29.43 -21.97 -15.59
N PRO A 765 -28.39 -21.15 -15.87
CA PRO A 765 -27.08 -21.29 -15.25
C PRO A 765 -27.13 -20.99 -13.76
N VAL A 766 -26.29 -21.65 -12.97
CA VAL A 766 -26.34 -21.53 -11.50
C VAL A 766 -25.87 -20.14 -11.07
N VAL A 767 -26.77 -19.39 -10.44
CA VAL A 767 -26.47 -18.08 -9.86
C VAL A 767 -25.77 -18.28 -8.52
N ILE A 768 -24.45 -18.15 -8.52
CA ILE A 768 -23.61 -18.08 -7.31
C ILE A 768 -23.26 -16.62 -7.00
N PRO A 769 -23.01 -16.26 -5.72
CA PRO A 769 -22.44 -14.97 -5.37
C PRO A 769 -20.98 -14.89 -5.83
N TRP A 770 -20.61 -13.77 -6.46
CA TRP A 770 -19.25 -13.49 -6.93
C TRP A 770 -18.68 -12.26 -6.22
N SER A 771 -17.42 -12.39 -5.78
CA SER A 771 -16.55 -11.29 -5.40
C SER A 771 -15.89 -10.70 -6.66
N GLU A 772 -15.91 -9.37 -6.82
CA GLU A 772 -15.27 -8.63 -7.92
C GLU A 772 -14.13 -7.77 -7.35
N ARG A 773 -12.88 -8.06 -7.73
CA ARG A 773 -11.72 -7.18 -7.50
C ARG A 773 -11.41 -6.44 -8.81
N ILE A 774 -11.57 -5.11 -8.79
CA ILE A 774 -11.29 -4.24 -9.95
C ILE A 774 -9.84 -3.76 -9.88
N LEU A 775 -9.09 -4.00 -10.95
CA LEU A 775 -7.74 -3.48 -11.17
C LEU A 775 -7.86 -2.29 -12.14
N ALA A 776 -7.56 -1.08 -11.65
CA ALA A 776 -7.77 0.17 -12.38
C ALA A 776 -6.44 0.94 -12.51
N GLY A 777 -6.18 1.50 -13.69
CA GLY A 777 -4.96 2.26 -13.96
C GLY A 777 -4.47 2.26 -15.41
N HIS A 778 -5.17 1.58 -16.33
CA HIS A 778 -5.03 1.80 -17.78
C HIS A 778 -5.87 3.00 -18.24
N GLY A 779 -5.47 3.62 -19.35
CA GLY A 779 -6.16 4.76 -19.99
C GLY A 779 -7.09 4.38 -21.16
N GLU A 780 -6.92 3.20 -21.74
CA GLU A 780 -7.71 2.65 -22.86
C GLU A 780 -8.09 1.18 -22.54
N ARG A 781 -8.91 0.54 -23.36
CA ARG A 781 -9.35 -0.86 -23.09
C ARG A 781 -8.17 -1.80 -22.88
N VAL A 782 -8.38 -2.77 -21.99
CA VAL A 782 -7.45 -3.90 -21.84
C VAL A 782 -7.75 -4.90 -22.95
N ARG A 783 -6.74 -5.27 -23.72
CA ARG A 783 -6.85 -6.06 -24.95
C ARG A 783 -6.56 -7.54 -24.70
N ASN A 784 -5.56 -7.83 -23.88
CA ASN A 784 -5.12 -9.18 -23.54
C ASN A 784 -4.62 -9.22 -22.08
N ILE A 785 -4.65 -10.40 -21.46
CA ILE A 785 -4.21 -10.67 -20.09
C ILE A 785 -3.52 -12.03 -20.00
N ALA A 786 -2.45 -12.09 -19.21
CA ALA A 786 -1.85 -13.33 -18.75
C ALA A 786 -1.87 -13.40 -17.22
N VAL A 787 -1.81 -14.59 -16.65
CA VAL A 787 -1.60 -14.83 -15.22
C VAL A 787 -0.24 -15.49 -15.06
N SER A 788 0.53 -15.14 -14.01
CA SER A 788 1.84 -15.73 -13.77
C SER A 788 1.72 -17.23 -13.45
N PRO A 789 2.74 -18.05 -13.73
CA PRO A 789 2.74 -19.48 -13.41
C PRO A 789 2.49 -19.79 -11.92
N ASP A 790 2.86 -18.88 -11.02
CA ASP A 790 2.60 -18.98 -9.58
C ASP A 790 1.26 -18.35 -9.13
N GLY A 791 0.44 -17.84 -10.05
CA GLY A 791 -0.86 -17.22 -9.80
C GLY A 791 -0.82 -15.86 -9.10
N THR A 792 0.30 -15.45 -8.49
CA THR A 792 0.34 -14.25 -7.63
C THR A 792 0.36 -12.93 -8.40
N ARG A 793 0.60 -12.95 -9.72
CA ARG A 793 0.63 -11.75 -10.57
C ARG A 793 -0.24 -11.91 -11.81
N ILE A 794 -0.78 -10.79 -12.27
CA ILE A 794 -1.50 -10.67 -13.54
C ILE A 794 -0.74 -9.66 -14.41
N ALA A 795 -0.57 -9.96 -15.69
CA ALA A 795 -0.07 -9.03 -16.69
C ALA A 795 -1.21 -8.62 -17.62
N SER A 796 -1.27 -7.35 -18.04
CA SER A 796 -2.33 -6.85 -18.91
C SER A 796 -1.80 -5.90 -19.99
N ALA A 797 -2.25 -6.08 -21.22
CA ALA A 797 -1.91 -5.26 -22.39
C ALA A 797 -3.05 -4.29 -22.73
N SER A 798 -2.75 -3.05 -23.12
CA SER A 798 -3.77 -2.03 -23.42
C SER A 798 -3.46 -1.20 -24.67
N GLY A 799 -4.51 -0.61 -25.25
CA GLY A 799 -4.40 0.43 -26.26
C GLY A 799 -3.90 1.78 -25.74
N ASP A 800 -3.56 1.90 -24.45
CA ASP A 800 -2.82 3.07 -23.91
C ASP A 800 -1.29 3.00 -24.13
N ALA A 801 -0.83 2.04 -24.96
CA ALA A 801 0.57 1.75 -25.26
C ALA A 801 1.40 1.28 -24.05
N THR A 802 0.75 0.82 -22.98
CA THR A 802 1.41 0.20 -21.82
C THR A 802 0.98 -1.24 -21.62
N ALA A 803 1.84 -2.01 -20.97
CA ALA A 803 1.45 -3.19 -20.23
C ALA A 803 1.56 -2.93 -18.72
N LYS A 804 0.81 -3.64 -17.89
CA LYS A 804 0.83 -3.47 -16.43
C LYS A 804 0.89 -4.81 -15.72
N ILE A 805 1.71 -4.88 -14.67
CA ILE A 805 1.79 -6.02 -13.77
C ILE A 805 1.03 -5.66 -12.48
N TRP A 806 0.16 -6.55 -12.05
CA TRP A 806 -0.70 -6.39 -10.89
C TRP A 806 -0.46 -7.54 -9.91
N ASP A 807 -0.67 -7.27 -8.63
CA ASP A 807 -0.73 -8.29 -7.59
C ASP A 807 -2.15 -8.89 -7.53
N THR A 808 -2.28 -10.21 -7.61
CA THR A 808 -3.59 -10.89 -7.70
C THR A 808 -4.43 -10.75 -6.42
N GLU A 809 -3.79 -10.74 -5.24
CA GLU A 809 -4.45 -10.76 -3.92
C GLU A 809 -4.88 -9.37 -3.45
N THR A 810 -4.01 -8.38 -3.61
CA THR A 810 -4.27 -6.99 -3.19
C THR A 810 -4.96 -6.18 -4.29
N GLY A 811 -4.62 -6.44 -5.55
CA GLY A 811 -5.00 -5.65 -6.71
C GLY A 811 -4.13 -4.41 -6.95
N GLU A 812 -2.98 -4.28 -6.27
CA GLU A 812 -2.06 -3.17 -6.47
C GLU A 812 -1.37 -3.24 -7.85
N ASN A 813 -1.15 -2.09 -8.50
CA ASN A 813 -0.25 -2.03 -9.66
C ASN A 813 1.20 -2.14 -9.18
N LEU A 814 1.85 -3.27 -9.45
CA LEU A 814 3.23 -3.53 -9.08
C LEU A 814 4.19 -2.84 -10.04
N LEU A 815 3.91 -2.90 -11.34
CA LEU A 815 4.71 -2.29 -12.40
C LEU A 815 3.80 -1.74 -13.50
N THR A 816 4.26 -0.67 -14.13
CA THR A 816 3.79 -0.22 -15.44
C THR A 816 4.96 -0.32 -16.41
N LEU A 817 4.79 -1.11 -17.47
CA LEU A 817 5.75 -1.36 -18.53
C LEU A 817 5.42 -0.42 -19.70
N MET A 818 6.32 0.53 -19.95
CA MET A 818 6.16 1.65 -20.89
C MET A 818 7.37 1.73 -21.81
N GLY A 819 7.14 2.06 -23.08
CA GLY A 819 8.18 2.12 -24.12
C GLY A 819 7.69 1.68 -25.50
N HIS A 820 6.49 1.10 -25.59
CA HIS A 820 5.78 0.91 -26.85
C HIS A 820 5.21 2.25 -27.37
N GLN A 821 5.12 2.37 -28.69
CA GLN A 821 4.63 3.56 -29.42
C GLN A 821 3.28 3.31 -30.13
N GLY A 822 2.69 2.14 -29.90
CA GLY A 822 1.38 1.72 -30.41
C GLY A 822 0.66 0.83 -29.41
N PHE A 823 -0.56 0.40 -29.75
CA PHE A 823 -1.35 -0.50 -28.90
C PHE A 823 -0.56 -1.76 -28.56
N VAL A 824 -0.53 -2.14 -27.28
CA VAL A 824 -0.06 -3.47 -26.88
C VAL A 824 -1.22 -4.43 -27.08
N ASP A 825 -1.04 -5.42 -27.97
CA ASP A 825 -2.09 -6.36 -28.37
C ASP A 825 -1.95 -7.70 -27.62
N ALA A 826 -0.74 -8.15 -27.29
CA ALA A 826 -0.49 -9.36 -26.51
C ALA A 826 0.54 -9.17 -25.40
N VAL A 827 0.41 -9.95 -24.33
CA VAL A 827 1.31 -10.00 -23.17
C VAL A 827 1.32 -11.40 -22.58
N GLU A 828 2.49 -11.90 -22.23
CA GLU A 828 2.68 -13.26 -21.70
C GLU A 828 3.81 -13.26 -20.66
N PHE A 829 3.70 -14.11 -19.63
CA PHE A 829 4.80 -14.37 -18.69
C PHE A 829 5.73 -15.44 -19.26
N SER A 830 7.03 -15.36 -18.97
CA SER A 830 7.93 -16.51 -19.12
C SER A 830 7.48 -17.67 -18.21
N PRO A 831 7.79 -18.95 -18.54
CA PRO A 831 7.36 -20.10 -17.74
C PRO A 831 7.89 -20.16 -16.29
N ASP A 832 8.93 -19.39 -15.96
CA ASP A 832 9.43 -19.18 -14.60
C ASP A 832 8.74 -18.01 -13.85
N GLY A 833 7.99 -17.17 -14.57
CA GLY A 833 7.35 -15.96 -14.06
C GLY A 833 8.31 -14.83 -13.70
N HIS A 834 9.58 -14.89 -14.08
CA HIS A 834 10.57 -13.83 -13.80
C HIS A 834 10.52 -12.69 -14.81
N HIS A 835 10.04 -12.97 -16.03
CA HIS A 835 9.94 -12.03 -17.13
C HIS A 835 8.55 -11.98 -17.75
N VAL A 836 8.32 -10.96 -18.56
CA VAL A 836 7.13 -10.80 -19.41
C VAL A 836 7.56 -10.36 -20.80
N ALA A 837 6.92 -10.89 -21.84
CA ALA A 837 7.00 -10.36 -23.21
C ALA A 837 5.74 -9.54 -23.54
N THR A 838 5.89 -8.46 -24.30
CA THR A 838 4.79 -7.63 -24.82
C THR A 838 4.92 -7.42 -26.31
N ALA A 839 3.83 -7.58 -27.06
CA ALA A 839 3.77 -7.38 -28.51
C ALA A 839 2.87 -6.18 -28.87
N SER A 840 3.30 -5.38 -29.86
CA SER A 840 2.65 -4.11 -30.20
C SER A 840 2.46 -3.86 -31.69
N LEU A 841 1.46 -3.04 -32.00
CA LEU A 841 1.21 -2.39 -33.29
C LEU A 841 2.41 -1.56 -33.79
N ASP A 842 3.36 -1.17 -32.92
CA ASP A 842 4.61 -0.52 -33.32
C ASP A 842 5.65 -1.44 -34.00
N ARG A 843 5.34 -2.75 -34.13
CA ARG A 843 6.18 -3.79 -34.75
C ARG A 843 7.40 -4.18 -33.92
N THR A 844 7.34 -3.97 -32.61
CA THR A 844 8.31 -4.50 -31.65
C THR A 844 7.67 -5.53 -30.71
N VAL A 845 8.50 -6.47 -30.28
CA VAL A 845 8.29 -7.29 -29.10
C VAL A 845 9.32 -6.86 -28.05
N LYS A 846 8.88 -6.57 -26.83
CA LYS A 846 9.75 -6.10 -25.75
C LYS A 846 9.73 -7.08 -24.59
N PHE A 847 10.91 -7.39 -24.03
CA PHE A 847 11.09 -8.38 -22.97
C PHE A 847 11.54 -7.69 -21.67
N TRP A 848 10.78 -7.94 -20.60
CA TRP A 848 10.83 -7.16 -19.37
C TRP A 848 11.17 -8.05 -18.19
N ASN A 849 12.22 -7.71 -17.45
CA ASN A 849 12.47 -8.26 -16.13
C ASN A 849 11.46 -7.64 -15.13
N ILE A 850 10.64 -8.49 -14.53
CA ILE A 850 9.61 -8.10 -13.55
C ILE A 850 9.93 -8.62 -12.13
N GLU A 851 11.21 -8.92 -11.88
CA GLU A 851 11.72 -9.30 -10.58
C GLU A 851 11.78 -8.09 -9.63
N GLY A 852 11.57 -8.34 -8.35
CA GLY A 852 11.54 -7.31 -7.31
C GLY A 852 10.79 -7.80 -6.08
N HIS A 853 10.57 -6.90 -5.13
CA HIS A 853 9.65 -7.09 -4.00
C HIS A 853 8.32 -6.37 -4.27
N THR A 854 7.22 -6.90 -3.73
CA THR A 854 5.90 -6.25 -3.83
C THR A 854 5.58 -5.33 -2.65
N GLY A 855 6.38 -5.40 -1.59
CA GLY A 855 6.36 -4.54 -0.40
C GLY A 855 7.69 -3.83 -0.19
N VAL A 856 7.77 -2.98 0.85
CA VAL A 856 9.02 -2.26 1.19
C VAL A 856 10.17 -3.23 1.46
N VAL A 857 11.40 -2.87 1.05
CA VAL A 857 12.59 -3.65 1.40
C VAL A 857 13.11 -3.09 2.72
N ASN A 858 13.24 -3.92 3.75
CA ASN A 858 13.57 -3.51 5.11
C ASN A 858 15.03 -3.80 5.49
N SER A 859 15.67 -4.75 4.81
CA SER A 859 17.06 -5.13 5.07
C SER A 859 17.76 -5.74 3.85
N ILE A 860 19.08 -5.58 3.79
CA ILE A 860 19.93 -5.98 2.66
C ILE A 860 21.30 -6.47 3.14
N ALA A 861 21.82 -7.54 2.54
CA ALA A 861 23.13 -8.09 2.89
C ALA A 861 23.83 -8.67 1.67
N PHE A 862 25.15 -8.48 1.57
CA PHE A 862 26.00 -9.24 0.66
C PHE A 862 26.36 -10.60 1.27
N GLY A 863 26.43 -11.63 0.44
CA GLY A 863 27.14 -12.86 0.76
C GLY A 863 28.66 -12.60 0.78
N PRO A 864 29.43 -13.40 1.55
CA PRO A 864 30.89 -13.26 1.64
C PRO A 864 31.63 -13.58 0.33
N ASP A 865 30.93 -14.12 -0.69
CA ASP A 865 31.42 -14.31 -2.05
C ASP A 865 31.47 -13.01 -2.88
N GLY A 866 30.80 -11.94 -2.43
CA GLY A 866 30.61 -10.68 -3.16
C GLY A 866 29.75 -10.81 -4.42
N LYS A 867 29.09 -11.95 -4.63
CA LYS A 867 28.30 -12.28 -5.83
C LYS A 867 26.86 -12.63 -5.51
N THR A 868 26.60 -13.19 -4.33
CA THR A 868 25.26 -13.38 -3.81
C THR A 868 24.85 -12.13 -3.03
N LEU A 869 23.61 -11.68 -3.21
CA LEU A 869 22.97 -10.66 -2.37
C LEU A 869 21.68 -11.22 -1.80
N ALA A 870 21.32 -10.84 -0.57
CA ALA A 870 20.01 -11.09 0.00
C ALA A 870 19.26 -9.77 0.25
N THR A 871 17.94 -9.80 0.09
CA THR A 871 17.01 -8.73 0.47
C THR A 871 15.85 -9.29 1.27
N GLY A 872 15.37 -8.57 2.29
CA GLY A 872 14.22 -8.96 3.13
C GLY A 872 13.14 -7.89 3.10
N SER A 873 11.87 -8.29 2.96
CA SER A 873 10.76 -7.37 2.67
C SER A 873 9.50 -7.57 3.51
N SER A 874 8.68 -6.52 3.57
CA SER A 874 7.29 -6.58 4.02
C SER A 874 6.34 -7.35 3.08
N ASP A 875 6.79 -7.84 1.92
CA ASP A 875 6.05 -8.86 1.16
C ASP A 875 6.14 -10.29 1.77
N ARG A 876 6.72 -10.40 2.98
CA ARG A 876 6.94 -11.65 3.74
C ARG A 876 7.93 -12.62 3.08
N THR A 877 8.65 -12.18 2.05
CA THR A 877 9.70 -12.97 1.39
C THR A 877 11.09 -12.37 1.63
N ALA A 878 12.08 -13.25 1.65
CA ALA A 878 13.45 -12.87 1.37
C ALA A 878 13.81 -13.32 -0.06
N LYS A 879 14.71 -12.60 -0.73
CA LYS A 879 15.14 -12.92 -2.10
C LYS A 879 16.65 -12.99 -2.14
N LEU A 880 17.15 -14.03 -2.82
CA LEU A 880 18.56 -14.23 -3.12
C LEU A 880 18.80 -13.84 -4.58
N TRP A 881 19.79 -13.00 -4.81
CA TRP A 881 20.15 -12.46 -6.12
C TRP A 881 21.57 -12.86 -6.49
N ASP A 882 21.82 -13.08 -7.77
CA ASP A 882 23.16 -13.22 -8.35
C ASP A 882 23.60 -11.88 -8.98
N LEU A 883 24.82 -11.47 -8.71
CA LEU A 883 25.48 -10.25 -9.20
C LEU A 883 26.63 -10.55 -10.17
N SER A 884 26.84 -11.81 -10.56
CA SER A 884 28.00 -12.25 -11.37
C SER A 884 28.10 -11.59 -12.76
N GLU A 885 26.99 -11.06 -13.28
CA GLU A 885 26.92 -10.30 -14.54
C GLU A 885 26.71 -8.78 -14.30
N GLY A 886 26.90 -8.30 -13.07
CA GLY A 886 26.82 -6.88 -12.68
C GLY A 886 25.41 -6.35 -12.43
N LYS A 887 24.38 -6.90 -13.10
CA LYS A 887 22.96 -6.61 -12.82
C LYS A 887 22.37 -7.71 -11.92
N PRO A 888 21.62 -7.38 -10.85
CA PRO A 888 20.93 -8.38 -10.04
C PRO A 888 19.95 -9.23 -10.86
N ARG A 889 20.07 -10.56 -10.78
CA ARG A 889 19.04 -11.52 -11.23
C ARG A 889 18.54 -12.35 -10.06
N LEU A 890 17.25 -12.67 -10.02
CA LEU A 890 16.65 -13.42 -8.92
C LEU A 890 17.07 -14.91 -8.98
N ARG A 891 17.97 -15.31 -8.09
CA ARG A 891 18.39 -16.71 -7.93
C ARG A 891 17.35 -17.55 -7.17
N ARG A 892 16.65 -16.96 -6.20
CA ARG A 892 15.58 -17.63 -5.43
C ARG A 892 14.69 -16.65 -4.66
N THR A 893 13.39 -16.94 -4.55
CA THR A 893 12.53 -16.35 -3.50
C THR A 893 12.34 -17.35 -2.36
N LEU A 894 12.64 -16.92 -1.14
CA LEU A 894 12.46 -17.66 0.11
C LEU A 894 11.11 -17.24 0.72
N ARG A 895 10.15 -18.17 0.75
CA ARG A 895 8.79 -17.96 1.28
C ARG A 895 8.60 -18.78 2.56
N GLY A 896 8.08 -18.18 3.63
CA GLY A 896 7.79 -18.92 4.88
C GLY A 896 7.51 -18.07 6.12
N HIS A 897 7.88 -16.78 6.13
CA HIS A 897 7.42 -15.86 7.18
C HIS A 897 5.93 -15.52 6.99
N THR A 898 5.22 -15.28 8.09
CA THR A 898 3.79 -14.91 8.07
C THR A 898 3.56 -13.40 8.19
N ASP A 899 4.61 -12.62 8.44
CA ASP A 899 4.62 -11.16 8.45
C ASP A 899 5.93 -10.63 7.84
N SER A 900 6.15 -9.33 7.88
CA SER A 900 7.29 -8.62 7.32
C SER A 900 8.63 -9.13 7.86
N ILE A 901 9.59 -9.35 6.96
CA ILE A 901 10.99 -9.56 7.33
C ILE A 901 11.61 -8.18 7.60
N TYR A 902 12.29 -8.02 8.74
CA TYR A 902 12.82 -6.73 9.21
C TYR A 902 14.35 -6.65 9.17
N ARG A 903 15.03 -7.76 9.44
CA ARG A 903 16.50 -7.88 9.35
C ARG A 903 16.91 -9.23 8.76
N ILE A 904 18.03 -9.24 8.04
CA ILE A 904 18.66 -10.44 7.48
C ILE A 904 20.17 -10.41 7.72
N ALA A 905 20.81 -11.58 7.76
CA ALA A 905 22.27 -11.69 7.83
C ALA A 905 22.74 -12.98 7.14
N PHE A 906 23.90 -12.95 6.48
CA PHE A 906 24.60 -14.18 6.05
C PHE A 906 25.52 -14.69 7.17
N ASP A 907 25.77 -16.00 7.18
CA ASP A 907 26.90 -16.58 7.89
C ASP A 907 28.24 -16.21 7.22
N PRO A 908 29.39 -16.29 7.95
CA PRO A 908 30.71 -15.98 7.38
C PRO A 908 31.16 -16.89 6.22
N ALA A 909 30.52 -18.05 6.00
CA ALA A 909 30.84 -18.95 4.88
C ALA A 909 29.85 -18.84 3.69
N GLY A 910 28.78 -18.05 3.80
CA GLY A 910 27.77 -17.89 2.74
C GLY A 910 26.90 -19.14 2.50
N THR A 911 26.88 -20.05 3.46
CA THR A 911 26.10 -21.30 3.44
C THR A 911 24.68 -21.10 3.94
N HIS A 912 24.46 -20.14 4.84
CA HIS A 912 23.21 -19.91 5.54
C HIS A 912 22.83 -18.42 5.59
N LEU A 913 21.58 -18.12 5.25
CA LEU A 913 20.95 -16.82 5.50
C LEU A 913 20.05 -16.93 6.74
N ALA A 914 20.20 -16.02 7.71
CA ALA A 914 19.23 -15.82 8.77
C ALA A 914 18.25 -14.71 8.37
N THR A 915 16.95 -14.92 8.60
CA THR A 915 15.91 -13.89 8.43
C THR A 915 15.09 -13.75 9.71
N ALA A 916 14.88 -12.50 10.15
CA ALA A 916 14.12 -12.16 11.35
C ALA A 916 12.86 -11.36 10.99
N GLY A 917 11.69 -11.81 11.45
CA GLY A 917 10.39 -11.26 11.07
C GLY A 917 9.53 -10.73 12.21
N PHE A 918 8.55 -9.89 11.85
CA PHE A 918 7.49 -9.39 12.75
C PHE A 918 6.44 -10.45 13.10
N ASP A 919 6.56 -11.67 12.58
CA ASP A 919 5.88 -12.87 13.06
C ASP A 919 6.55 -13.47 14.32
N ASN A 920 7.57 -12.78 14.83
CA ASN A 920 8.42 -13.13 15.97
C ASN A 920 9.15 -14.47 15.76
N GLN A 921 9.52 -14.78 14.52
CA GLN A 921 10.31 -15.95 14.15
C GLN A 921 11.69 -15.56 13.61
N ILE A 922 12.65 -16.48 13.77
CA ILE A 922 13.90 -16.50 13.02
C ILE A 922 13.88 -17.76 12.15
N LYS A 923 14.23 -17.64 10.87
CA LYS A 923 14.41 -18.78 9.97
C LYS A 923 15.83 -18.77 9.43
N LEU A 924 16.49 -19.92 9.45
CA LEU A 924 17.74 -20.15 8.75
C LEU A 924 17.43 -20.77 7.39
N TRP A 925 18.11 -20.34 6.35
CA TRP A 925 17.91 -20.83 4.98
C TRP A 925 19.24 -21.31 4.43
N ASP A 926 19.32 -22.55 3.97
CA ASP A 926 20.46 -23.02 3.18
C ASP A 926 20.48 -22.29 1.82
N VAL A 927 21.58 -21.59 1.53
CA VAL A 927 21.70 -20.66 0.39
C VAL A 927 21.75 -21.41 -0.95
N GLY A 928 22.15 -22.68 -0.95
CA GLY A 928 22.16 -23.54 -2.14
C GLY A 928 20.77 -24.04 -2.52
N SER A 929 20.16 -24.81 -1.61
CA SER A 929 18.90 -25.53 -1.78
C SER A 929 17.66 -24.69 -1.51
N GLY A 930 17.77 -23.59 -0.76
CA GLY A 930 16.64 -22.79 -0.29
C GLY A 930 15.82 -23.43 0.83
N ALA A 931 16.30 -24.53 1.43
CA ALA A 931 15.60 -25.21 2.51
C ALA A 931 15.60 -24.38 3.80
N ALA A 932 14.45 -24.28 4.46
CA ALA A 932 14.30 -23.62 5.75
C ALA A 932 14.64 -24.59 6.91
N ILE A 933 15.33 -24.06 7.91
CA ILE A 933 15.50 -24.64 9.24
C ILE A 933 14.88 -23.64 10.23
N ASP A 934 13.78 -24.04 10.86
CA ASP A 934 13.07 -23.19 11.82
C ASP A 934 13.78 -23.19 13.17
N ILE A 935 14.18 -22.00 13.63
CA ILE A 935 14.70 -21.82 14.99
C ILE A 935 13.51 -21.75 15.96
N PRO A 936 13.57 -22.39 17.15
CA PRO A 936 12.52 -22.28 18.16
C PRO A 936 12.13 -20.83 18.45
N LYS A 937 10.82 -20.55 18.42
CA LYS A 937 10.26 -19.23 18.71
C LYS A 937 10.43 -18.89 20.20
N LYS A 938 11.48 -18.11 20.51
CA LYS A 938 11.83 -17.69 21.88
C LYS A 938 11.48 -16.22 22.19
N HIS A 939 11.25 -15.40 21.17
CA HIS A 939 10.74 -14.03 21.33
C HIS A 939 9.21 -14.00 21.43
N VAL A 940 8.69 -13.16 22.32
CA VAL A 940 7.23 -12.97 22.50
C VAL A 940 6.70 -11.78 21.70
N ASP A 941 7.56 -10.83 21.33
CA ASP A 941 7.23 -9.63 20.54
C ASP A 941 8.26 -9.37 19.42
N GLN A 942 7.94 -8.40 18.56
CA GLN A 942 8.78 -7.62 17.64
C GLN A 942 10.27 -8.01 17.52
N LEU A 943 10.73 -8.90 16.63
CA LEU A 943 12.19 -8.98 16.40
C LEU A 943 12.74 -7.65 15.83
N ARG A 944 13.95 -7.30 16.26
CA ARG A 944 14.62 -6.03 15.94
C ARG A 944 15.96 -6.21 15.22
N ALA A 945 16.82 -7.13 15.67
CA ALA A 945 18.05 -7.44 14.96
C ALA A 945 18.42 -8.92 15.02
N VAL A 946 19.28 -9.34 14.08
CA VAL A 946 19.86 -10.68 13.99
C VAL A 946 21.29 -10.57 13.43
N ALA A 947 22.23 -11.35 13.96
CA ALA A 947 23.62 -11.39 13.50
C ALA A 947 24.25 -12.78 13.72
N PHE A 948 25.26 -13.15 12.94
CA PHE A 948 26.08 -14.34 13.15
C PHE A 948 27.40 -14.02 13.88
N SER A 949 27.95 -15.00 14.59
CA SER A 949 29.34 -14.92 15.07
C SER A 949 30.35 -15.00 13.91
N PRO A 950 31.57 -14.43 14.05
CA PRO A 950 32.59 -14.46 12.98
C PRO A 950 33.09 -15.86 12.60
N ASP A 951 32.78 -16.89 13.38
CA ASP A 951 33.09 -18.30 13.11
C ASP A 951 31.88 -19.11 12.60
N GLY A 952 30.72 -18.46 12.40
CA GLY A 952 29.49 -19.06 11.89
C GLY A 952 28.77 -20.01 12.85
N LYS A 953 29.31 -20.28 14.04
CA LYS A 953 28.76 -21.29 14.97
C LYS A 953 27.59 -20.79 15.81
N ARG A 954 27.37 -19.47 15.89
CA ARG A 954 26.35 -18.86 16.75
C ARG A 954 25.54 -17.83 15.99
N LEU A 955 24.29 -17.67 16.42
CA LEU A 955 23.39 -16.62 15.98
C LEU A 955 22.95 -15.82 17.21
N ALA A 956 22.88 -14.49 17.11
CA ALA A 956 22.27 -13.65 18.12
C ALA A 956 21.04 -12.94 17.57
N SER A 957 20.01 -12.73 18.40
CA SER A 957 18.84 -11.91 18.07
C SER A 957 18.43 -10.98 19.22
N THR A 958 17.72 -9.91 18.88
CA THR A 958 17.11 -8.98 19.84
C THR A 958 15.65 -8.70 19.49
N GLY A 959 14.85 -8.35 20.50
CA GLY A 959 13.42 -8.09 20.33
C GLY A 959 12.87 -6.91 21.15
N ALA A 960 11.67 -6.50 20.76
CA ALA A 960 10.84 -5.52 21.44
C ALA A 960 10.38 -6.01 22.84
N ASP A 961 10.56 -7.29 23.14
CA ASP A 961 10.35 -7.91 24.45
C ASP A 961 11.52 -7.69 25.44
N GLY A 962 12.41 -6.73 25.17
CA GLY A 962 13.55 -6.37 26.05
C GLY A 962 14.63 -7.44 26.19
N HIS A 963 14.51 -8.54 25.44
CA HIS A 963 15.40 -9.70 25.52
C HIS A 963 16.34 -9.79 24.32
N ALA A 964 17.48 -10.43 24.55
CA ALA A 964 18.36 -10.91 23.50
C ALA A 964 18.69 -12.41 23.72
N TRP A 965 18.86 -13.15 22.64
CA TRP A 965 19.14 -14.59 22.67
C TRP A 965 20.39 -14.89 21.86
N LEU A 966 21.29 -15.72 22.40
CA LEU A 966 22.48 -16.24 21.72
C LEU A 966 22.31 -17.76 21.54
N TYR A 967 22.04 -18.19 20.31
CA TYR A 967 21.85 -19.58 19.90
C TYR A 967 23.18 -20.22 19.51
N ASP A 968 23.41 -21.47 19.92
CA ASP A 968 24.48 -22.32 19.37
C ASP A 968 23.92 -23.14 18.20
N LEU A 969 24.60 -23.11 17.05
CA LEU A 969 24.19 -23.80 15.82
C LEU A 969 24.89 -25.17 15.63
N GLN A 970 25.80 -25.55 16.53
CA GLN A 970 26.54 -26.81 16.41
C GLN A 970 25.75 -28.05 16.83
N THR A 971 24.63 -27.89 17.55
CA THR A 971 23.78 -28.99 18.08
C THR A 971 22.32 -28.83 17.62
N PRO A 972 21.95 -29.35 16.44
CA PRO A 972 20.60 -29.15 15.88
C PRO A 972 19.47 -29.79 16.68
N GLU A 973 19.76 -30.87 17.43
CA GLU A 973 18.75 -31.67 18.13
C GLU A 973 18.22 -31.00 19.41
N ASP A 974 18.99 -30.07 19.99
CA ASP A 974 18.60 -29.19 21.09
C ASP A 974 19.31 -27.83 20.90
N LEU A 975 18.65 -26.90 20.20
CA LEU A 975 19.15 -25.52 19.99
C LEU A 975 19.10 -24.73 21.32
N GLN A 976 20.07 -24.99 22.19
CA GLN A 976 20.31 -24.20 23.39
C GLN A 976 20.56 -22.75 22.99
N ALA A 977 19.89 -21.84 23.70
CA ALA A 977 20.15 -20.41 23.53
C ALA A 977 20.17 -19.73 24.89
N ILE A 978 21.22 -18.93 25.10
CA ILE A 978 21.42 -18.15 26.31
C ILE A 978 20.57 -16.89 26.17
N ARG A 979 19.58 -16.71 27.05
CA ARG A 979 18.85 -15.45 27.17
C ARG A 979 19.63 -14.46 28.03
N VAL A 980 19.84 -13.26 27.52
CA VAL A 980 20.20 -12.10 28.34
C VAL A 980 19.05 -11.10 28.32
N THR A 981 18.74 -10.54 29.48
CA THR A 981 17.75 -9.47 29.62
C THR A 981 18.47 -8.14 29.47
N HIS A 982 18.10 -7.31 28.47
CA HIS A 982 18.72 -6.00 28.33
C HIS A 982 18.21 -5.05 29.43
N PHE A 983 16.90 -5.05 29.69
CA PHE A 983 16.29 -4.31 30.79
C PHE A 983 15.03 -5.01 31.32
N GLU A 984 14.60 -4.68 32.54
CA GLU A 984 13.50 -5.34 33.26
C GLU A 984 12.20 -4.49 33.33
N GLY A 985 12.19 -3.30 32.73
CA GLY A 985 11.01 -2.42 32.65
C GLY A 985 10.13 -2.66 31.41
N GLU A 986 8.84 -2.38 31.51
CA GLU A 986 7.81 -2.92 30.61
C GLU A 986 7.86 -2.50 29.13
N TRP A 987 8.47 -1.36 28.76
CA TRP A 987 8.37 -0.81 27.39
C TRP A 987 9.71 -0.55 26.69
N ASP A 988 10.84 -0.93 27.28
CA ASP A 988 12.16 -0.78 26.65
C ASP A 988 12.55 -2.00 25.81
N GLN A 989 13.03 -1.74 24.61
CA GLN A 989 13.26 -2.71 23.54
C GLN A 989 14.77 -2.94 23.38
N ALA A 990 15.18 -4.19 23.15
CA ALA A 990 16.52 -4.48 22.65
C ALA A 990 16.51 -4.25 21.13
N THR A 991 17.19 -3.21 20.67
CA THR A 991 17.05 -2.68 19.29
C THR A 991 18.06 -3.25 18.31
N ALA A 992 19.31 -3.45 18.74
CA ALA A 992 20.42 -3.81 17.86
C ALA A 992 21.37 -4.82 18.49
N VAL A 993 22.06 -5.61 17.67
CA VAL A 993 23.01 -6.65 18.12
C VAL A 993 24.20 -6.77 17.17
N ALA A 994 25.41 -6.91 17.72
CA ALA A 994 26.63 -7.15 16.92
C ALA A 994 27.62 -8.06 17.66
N PHE A 995 28.44 -8.81 16.91
CA PHE A 995 29.53 -9.63 17.44
C PHE A 995 30.88 -8.92 17.29
N HIS A 996 31.76 -9.08 18.27
CA HIS A 996 33.12 -8.58 18.16
C HIS A 996 33.92 -9.45 17.19
N PRO A 997 34.63 -8.90 16.17
CA PRO A 997 35.17 -9.67 15.05
C PRO A 997 36.32 -10.64 15.41
N ARG A 998 36.86 -10.56 16.64
CA ARG A 998 38.08 -11.29 17.08
C ARG A 998 38.06 -11.79 18.53
N GLN A 999 36.92 -11.74 19.22
CA GLN A 999 36.80 -12.14 20.63
C GLN A 999 35.43 -12.78 20.88
N ASP A 1000 35.35 -13.62 21.90
CA ASP A 1000 34.12 -14.32 22.33
C ASP A 1000 33.16 -13.38 23.11
N ARG A 1001 32.86 -12.24 22.49
CA ARG A 1001 32.05 -11.15 23.04
C ARG A 1001 31.05 -10.64 22.00
N TRP A 1002 29.91 -10.19 22.48
CA TRP A 1002 28.82 -9.62 21.68
C TRP A 1002 28.16 -8.47 22.43
N VAL A 1003 27.56 -7.54 21.69
CA VAL A 1003 27.00 -6.31 22.24
C VAL A 1003 25.55 -6.16 21.82
N THR A 1004 24.72 -5.62 22.72
CA THR A 1004 23.32 -5.29 22.49
C THR A 1004 23.08 -3.81 22.75
N GLY A 1005 22.27 -3.15 21.93
CA GLY A 1005 21.77 -1.78 22.15
C GLY A 1005 20.30 -1.76 22.58
N GLY A 1006 19.90 -0.76 23.35
CA GLY A 1006 18.53 -0.58 23.85
C GLY A 1006 17.89 0.78 23.54
N SER A 1007 16.56 0.84 23.62
CA SER A 1007 15.81 2.11 23.60
C SER A 1007 16.08 3.01 24.81
N ASP A 1008 16.56 2.40 25.90
CA ASP A 1008 16.99 3.04 27.15
C ASP A 1008 18.32 3.81 27.04
N GLY A 1009 18.89 3.90 25.83
CA GLY A 1009 20.13 4.57 25.50
C GLY A 1009 21.39 3.87 25.98
N LYS A 1010 21.34 2.56 26.27
CA LYS A 1010 22.51 1.80 26.74
C LYS A 1010 23.04 0.82 25.71
N LEU A 1011 24.35 0.62 25.78
CA LEU A 1011 25.10 -0.45 25.14
C LEU A 1011 25.54 -1.41 26.24
N GLN A 1012 25.29 -2.70 26.07
CA GLN A 1012 25.68 -3.73 27.04
C GLN A 1012 26.52 -4.78 26.33
N LEU A 1013 27.74 -5.00 26.83
CA LEU A 1013 28.70 -5.97 26.30
C LEU A 1013 28.63 -7.24 27.14
N TRP A 1014 28.53 -8.38 26.46
CA TRP A 1014 28.33 -9.69 27.04
C TRP A 1014 29.41 -10.67 26.56
N ASP A 1015 29.70 -11.69 27.37
CA ASP A 1015 30.48 -12.84 26.92
C ASP A 1015 29.59 -13.92 26.27
N PHE A 1016 30.24 -14.93 25.68
CA PHE A 1016 29.58 -16.09 25.07
C PHE A 1016 28.97 -17.09 26.06
N SER A 1017 28.99 -16.80 27.37
CA SER A 1017 28.26 -17.51 28.43
C SER A 1017 27.04 -16.72 28.95
N GLY A 1018 26.83 -15.49 28.47
CA GLY A 1018 25.75 -14.60 28.91
C GLY A 1018 26.09 -13.70 30.10
N ASN A 1019 27.33 -13.69 30.59
CA ASN A 1019 27.73 -12.76 31.64
C ASN A 1019 27.90 -11.36 31.06
N LYS A 1020 27.44 -10.34 31.79
CA LYS A 1020 27.67 -8.95 31.41
C LYS A 1020 29.09 -8.52 31.75
N VAL A 1021 29.86 -8.15 30.72
CA VAL A 1021 31.22 -7.60 30.83
C VAL A 1021 31.17 -6.13 31.26
N GLY A 1022 30.21 -5.37 30.75
CA GLY A 1022 30.06 -3.95 31.09
C GLY A 1022 28.87 -3.27 30.42
N THR A 1023 28.66 -2.00 30.76
CA THR A 1023 27.59 -1.15 30.23
C THR A 1023 28.13 0.25 29.95
N ILE A 1024 27.79 0.83 28.80
CA ILE A 1024 28.02 2.22 28.42
C ILE A 1024 26.66 2.87 28.17
N ALA A 1025 26.49 4.14 28.57
CA ALA A 1025 25.33 4.95 28.20
C ALA A 1025 25.72 5.94 27.10
N VAL A 1026 24.84 6.13 26.12
CA VAL A 1026 24.99 7.20 25.11
C VAL A 1026 24.76 8.56 25.78
N PRO A 1027 25.52 9.63 25.42
CA PRO A 1027 25.30 10.96 25.99
C PRO A 1027 23.88 11.48 25.73
N SER A 1028 23.22 11.99 26.77
CA SER A 1028 21.86 12.52 26.71
C SER A 1028 21.83 13.97 26.19
N THR A 1029 22.20 14.17 24.92
CA THR A 1029 22.11 15.48 24.24
C THR A 1029 20.75 15.66 23.58
N GLY A 1030 19.75 16.05 24.37
CA GLY A 1030 18.35 16.11 23.96
C GLY A 1030 17.59 14.80 24.21
N SER A 1031 16.28 14.81 23.96
CA SER A 1031 15.41 13.68 24.24
C SER A 1031 15.55 12.53 23.23
N SER A 1032 15.29 11.31 23.72
CA SER A 1032 15.50 10.03 23.02
C SER A 1032 16.98 9.70 22.70
N ALA A 1033 17.73 9.30 23.74
CA ALA A 1033 19.07 8.69 23.61
C ALA A 1033 19.07 7.26 22.99
N ARG A 1034 17.92 6.81 22.45
CA ARG A 1034 17.66 5.47 21.93
C ARG A 1034 18.71 5.01 20.92
N VAL A 1035 19.30 3.85 21.18
CA VAL A 1035 20.14 3.14 20.19
C VAL A 1035 19.23 2.56 19.11
N ILE A 1036 19.60 2.78 17.85
CA ILE A 1036 18.86 2.32 16.68
C ILE A 1036 19.60 1.14 16.04
N ASP A 1037 20.92 1.30 15.84
CA ASP A 1037 21.79 0.33 15.19
C ASP A 1037 23.21 0.38 15.78
N ILE A 1038 23.99 -0.72 15.70
CA ILE A 1038 25.33 -0.84 16.28
C ILE A 1038 26.25 -1.73 15.45
N ALA A 1039 27.53 -1.37 15.36
CA ALA A 1039 28.55 -2.19 14.69
C ALA A 1039 29.93 -2.00 15.35
N PHE A 1040 30.76 -3.04 15.31
CA PHE A 1040 32.19 -2.91 15.57
C PHE A 1040 32.92 -2.45 14.30
N SER A 1041 34.03 -1.73 14.47
CA SER A 1041 34.99 -1.54 13.39
C SER A 1041 35.56 -2.90 12.93
N PRO A 1042 35.95 -3.07 11.65
CA PRO A 1042 36.43 -4.37 11.14
C PRO A 1042 37.68 -4.95 11.84
N ASP A 1043 38.43 -4.14 12.58
CA ASP A 1043 39.55 -4.57 13.42
C ASP A 1043 39.16 -4.93 14.88
N GLY A 1044 37.93 -4.59 15.31
CA GLY A 1044 37.41 -4.75 16.66
C GLY A 1044 37.89 -3.69 17.67
N ALA A 1045 38.64 -2.66 17.24
CA ALA A 1045 39.16 -1.65 18.17
C ALA A 1045 38.07 -0.72 18.73
N VAL A 1046 37.05 -0.42 17.92
CA VAL A 1046 36.00 0.58 18.19
C VAL A 1046 34.62 -0.06 18.06
N ILE A 1047 33.68 0.39 18.88
CA ILE A 1047 32.25 0.23 18.65
C ILE A 1047 31.65 1.57 18.20
N ALA A 1048 30.85 1.52 17.15
CA ALA A 1048 29.97 2.59 16.71
C ALA A 1048 28.53 2.28 17.12
N ALA A 1049 27.80 3.29 17.59
CA ALA A 1049 26.37 3.20 17.85
C ALA A 1049 25.64 4.39 17.23
N LEU A 1050 24.61 4.09 16.44
CA LEU A 1050 23.72 5.06 15.83
C LEU A 1050 22.54 5.34 16.77
N THR A 1051 22.35 6.59 17.12
CA THR A 1051 21.07 7.13 17.62
C THR A 1051 20.52 8.14 16.60
N ARG A 1052 19.35 8.73 16.89
CA ARG A 1052 18.52 9.57 15.99
C ARG A 1052 19.27 10.17 14.78
N ARG A 1053 20.27 11.04 14.99
CA ARG A 1053 21.11 11.61 13.92
C ARG A 1053 22.61 11.64 14.25
N TRP A 1054 23.05 10.78 15.17
CA TRP A 1054 24.42 10.79 15.69
C TRP A 1054 25.01 9.39 15.69
N VAL A 1055 26.25 9.26 15.20
CA VAL A 1055 27.06 8.06 15.37
C VAL A 1055 28.13 8.35 16.42
N TYR A 1056 28.05 7.66 17.55
CA TYR A 1056 29.00 7.78 18.66
C TYR A 1056 30.01 6.64 18.61
N PHE A 1057 31.30 6.93 18.85
CA PHE A 1057 32.39 5.96 18.77
C PHE A 1057 33.09 5.79 20.12
N TRP A 1058 33.21 4.56 20.61
CA TRP A 1058 34.00 4.22 21.81
C TRP A 1058 35.05 3.15 21.50
N PRO A 1059 36.25 3.20 22.14
CA PRO A 1059 37.14 2.05 22.14
C PRO A 1059 36.50 0.90 22.94
N VAL A 1060 36.64 -0.35 22.50
CA VAL A 1060 35.96 -1.50 23.16
C VAL A 1060 36.42 -1.70 24.63
N ALA A 1061 37.60 -1.21 24.99
CA ALA A 1061 38.08 -1.17 26.38
C ALA A 1061 37.25 -0.27 27.32
N ALA A 1062 36.37 0.59 26.79
CA ALA A 1062 35.45 1.43 27.57
C ALA A 1062 34.50 0.62 28.46
N PHE A 1063 34.04 -0.54 28.00
CA PHE A 1063 33.13 -1.40 28.79
C PHE A 1063 33.77 -1.90 30.09
N GLU A 1064 35.10 -1.92 30.18
CA GLU A 1064 35.85 -2.36 31.36
C GLU A 1064 36.18 -1.20 32.34
N ARG A 1065 35.75 0.04 32.04
CA ARG A 1065 36.09 1.26 32.82
C ARG A 1065 34.92 2.28 32.85
N PRO A 1066 34.08 2.31 33.90
CA PRO A 1066 32.91 3.16 33.94
C PRO A 1066 33.19 4.60 34.46
N PRO A 1067 32.50 5.63 33.93
CA PRO A 1067 31.98 5.79 32.58
C PRO A 1067 32.99 6.57 31.71
N SER A 1068 33.12 6.23 30.42
CA SER A 1068 33.91 6.99 29.46
C SER A 1068 33.03 7.75 28.47
N GLU A 1069 33.34 9.03 28.27
CA GLU A 1069 32.84 9.81 27.13
C GLU A 1069 33.18 9.14 25.79
N PRO A 1070 32.38 9.35 24.72
CA PRO A 1070 32.71 8.87 23.39
C PRO A 1070 34.04 9.46 22.91
N SER A 1071 34.89 8.62 22.33
CA SER A 1071 36.17 9.04 21.74
C SER A 1071 36.01 9.95 20.52
N ALA A 1072 34.87 9.85 19.82
CA ALA A 1072 34.45 10.79 18.79
C ALA A 1072 32.92 10.71 18.59
N THR A 1073 32.33 11.74 18.00
CA THR A 1073 30.91 11.80 17.64
C THR A 1073 30.77 12.40 16.24
N LEU A 1074 30.13 11.66 15.33
CA LEU A 1074 29.69 12.16 14.02
C LEU A 1074 28.24 12.61 14.11
N THR A 1075 27.94 13.82 13.62
CA THR A 1075 26.56 14.31 13.44
C THR A 1075 26.21 14.21 11.96
N ILE A 1076 25.06 13.63 11.65
CA ILE A 1076 24.56 13.53 10.27
C ILE A 1076 23.79 14.80 9.92
N GLU A 1077 24.28 15.57 8.94
CA GLU A 1077 23.65 16.83 8.56
C GLU A 1077 22.47 16.63 7.58
N GLY A 1078 21.39 17.38 7.83
CA GLY A 1078 20.18 17.37 7.01
C GLY A 1078 19.47 16.01 6.99
N ALA A 1079 19.42 15.31 8.12
CA ALA A 1079 18.64 14.10 8.33
C ALA A 1079 18.11 14.04 9.78
N GLY A 1080 16.79 13.94 9.93
CA GLY A 1080 16.13 14.01 11.24
C GLY A 1080 16.06 12.66 11.98
N TYR A 1081 16.29 11.56 11.26
CA TYR A 1081 16.38 10.20 11.79
C TYR A 1081 17.20 9.32 10.85
N CYS A 1082 18.10 8.48 11.36
CA CYS A 1082 18.81 7.48 10.57
C CYS A 1082 18.60 6.05 11.09
N GLY A 1083 18.46 5.09 10.17
CA GLY A 1083 17.88 3.78 10.44
C GLY A 1083 18.85 2.59 10.40
N ALA A 1084 19.99 2.74 9.75
CA ALA A 1084 21.05 1.72 9.64
C ALA A 1084 22.38 2.35 9.24
N PHE A 1085 23.50 1.67 9.51
CA PHE A 1085 24.80 2.04 8.96
C PHE A 1085 25.74 0.85 8.74
N ALA A 1086 26.68 0.98 7.82
CA ALA A 1086 27.68 -0.04 7.53
C ALA A 1086 29.10 0.54 7.44
N TYR A 1087 30.07 -0.20 7.97
CA TYR A 1087 31.49 0.00 7.67
C TYR A 1087 31.85 -0.64 6.32
N ARG A 1088 32.72 0.01 5.55
CA ARG A 1088 33.46 -0.66 4.46
C ARG A 1088 34.49 -1.63 5.06
N HIS A 1089 34.81 -2.72 4.36
CA HIS A 1089 35.64 -3.82 4.92
C HIS A 1089 37.00 -3.34 5.50
N ASP A 1090 37.59 -2.29 4.92
CA ASP A 1090 38.88 -1.73 5.34
C ASP A 1090 38.78 -0.72 6.50
N GLY A 1091 37.57 -0.52 7.03
CA GLY A 1091 37.28 0.35 8.16
C GLY A 1091 37.37 1.86 7.89
N LYS A 1092 37.75 2.28 6.67
CA LYS A 1092 38.03 3.69 6.33
C LYS A 1092 36.80 4.52 5.97
N GLN A 1093 35.69 3.85 5.62
CA GLN A 1093 34.45 4.51 5.20
C GLN A 1093 33.25 3.96 5.97
N LEU A 1094 32.30 4.85 6.26
CA LEU A 1094 31.04 4.57 6.94
C LEU A 1094 29.88 5.07 6.08
N ALA A 1095 29.01 4.18 5.61
CA ALA A 1095 27.78 4.53 4.92
C ALA A 1095 26.63 4.58 5.92
N VAL A 1096 25.87 5.67 5.94
CA VAL A 1096 24.73 5.86 6.84
C VAL A 1096 23.45 6.05 6.03
N ALA A 1097 22.43 5.22 6.31
CA ALA A 1097 21.12 5.23 5.69
C ALA A 1097 20.11 5.98 6.57
N CYS A 1098 19.36 6.93 5.98
CA CYS A 1098 18.53 7.86 6.72
C CYS A 1098 17.06 7.92 6.27
N ASN A 1099 16.25 8.67 7.01
CA ASN A 1099 14.82 8.90 6.74
C ASN A 1099 14.56 9.79 5.49
N ASP A 1100 15.54 9.93 4.61
CA ASP A 1100 15.48 10.55 3.30
C ASP A 1100 16.08 9.62 2.23
N ALA A 1101 15.98 10.00 0.96
CA ALA A 1101 16.40 9.18 -0.17
C ALA A 1101 17.94 9.01 -0.33
N LYS A 1102 18.72 9.44 0.65
CA LYS A 1102 20.18 9.64 0.55
C LYS A 1102 20.94 8.72 1.49
N VAL A 1103 21.93 8.02 0.95
CA VAL A 1103 23.02 7.44 1.75
C VAL A 1103 24.17 8.42 1.80
N ARG A 1104 24.70 8.68 2.99
CA ARG A 1104 25.83 9.57 3.24
C ARG A 1104 27.06 8.73 3.61
N ILE A 1105 28.15 8.85 2.86
CA ILE A 1105 29.40 8.11 3.08
C ILE A 1105 30.44 9.04 3.69
N TYR A 1106 30.94 8.70 4.88
CA TYR A 1106 31.92 9.47 5.64
C TYR A 1106 33.28 8.77 5.70
N ASP A 1107 34.36 9.55 5.78
CA ASP A 1107 35.70 9.09 6.16
C ASP A 1107 35.74 8.86 7.67
N THR A 1108 36.16 7.69 8.13
CA THR A 1108 36.09 7.30 9.55
C THR A 1108 37.23 7.87 10.41
N ALA A 1109 38.32 8.32 9.80
CA ALA A 1109 39.47 8.90 10.51
C ALA A 1109 39.30 10.42 10.73
N LYS A 1110 38.59 11.09 9.82
CA LYS A 1110 38.30 12.53 9.90
C LYS A 1110 36.86 12.89 10.30
N LEU A 1111 35.91 11.98 10.09
CA LEU A 1111 34.47 12.22 10.17
C LEU A 1111 33.95 13.26 9.15
N GLU A 1112 34.66 13.43 8.03
CA GLU A 1112 34.26 14.29 6.89
C GLU A 1112 33.34 13.51 5.92
N LEU A 1113 32.35 14.19 5.32
CA LEU A 1113 31.49 13.63 4.28
C LEU A 1113 32.28 13.48 2.96
N VAL A 1114 32.34 12.27 2.42
CA VAL A 1114 33.08 11.92 1.19
C VAL A 1114 32.20 11.91 -0.04
N LYS A 1115 31.01 11.28 0.04
CA LYS A 1115 30.04 11.19 -1.07
C LYS A 1115 28.63 11.04 -0.50
N THR A 1116 27.65 11.61 -1.19
CA THR A 1116 26.22 11.34 -0.98
C THR A 1116 25.68 10.63 -2.22
N ILE A 1117 24.83 9.63 -2.04
CA ILE A 1117 24.23 8.82 -3.11
C ILE A 1117 22.71 8.81 -2.94
N THR A 1118 21.97 9.10 -4.02
CA THR A 1118 20.52 9.35 -4.02
C THR A 1118 19.81 8.50 -5.10
N VAL A 1119 19.74 7.17 -4.92
CA VAL A 1119 19.12 6.26 -5.91
C VAL A 1119 17.62 6.03 -5.67
N HIS A 1120 17.14 6.30 -4.45
CA HIS A 1120 15.78 5.98 -4.02
C HIS A 1120 14.84 7.18 -4.08
N LYS A 1121 13.54 6.94 -3.86
CA LYS A 1121 12.51 8.00 -3.72
C LYS A 1121 12.04 8.19 -2.27
N ASN A 1122 12.11 7.13 -1.47
CA ASN A 1122 11.76 7.12 -0.05
C ASN A 1122 13.00 6.87 0.82
N ALA A 1123 12.83 6.79 2.15
CA ALA A 1123 13.90 6.49 3.10
C ALA A 1123 14.67 5.23 2.70
N VAL A 1124 15.99 5.28 2.90
CA VAL A 1124 16.85 4.10 2.83
C VAL A 1124 16.75 3.38 4.18
N SER A 1125 16.27 2.13 4.15
CA SER A 1125 15.98 1.32 5.34
C SER A 1125 17.20 0.57 5.87
N ASP A 1126 18.11 0.20 4.97
CA ASP A 1126 19.31 -0.58 5.25
C ASP A 1126 20.37 -0.39 4.14
N VAL A 1127 21.64 -0.62 4.48
CA VAL A 1127 22.80 -0.38 3.59
C VAL A 1127 23.93 -1.37 3.87
N ALA A 1128 24.55 -1.89 2.81
CA ALA A 1128 25.71 -2.78 2.91
C ALA A 1128 26.77 -2.44 1.86
N PHE A 1129 28.05 -2.52 2.23
CA PHE A 1129 29.16 -2.57 1.25
C PHE A 1129 29.38 -4.00 0.78
N SER A 1130 29.87 -4.18 -0.45
CA SER A 1130 30.39 -5.47 -0.90
C SER A 1130 31.64 -5.87 -0.10
N PRO A 1131 31.99 -7.18 0.00
CA PRO A 1131 33.13 -7.64 0.80
C PRO A 1131 34.50 -7.07 0.37
N ASP A 1132 34.65 -6.74 -0.91
CA ASP A 1132 35.83 -6.05 -1.48
C ASP A 1132 35.78 -4.52 -1.30
N GLY A 1133 34.60 -3.96 -1.02
CA GLY A 1133 34.36 -2.52 -0.84
C GLY A 1133 34.22 -1.71 -2.13
N THR A 1134 34.01 -2.34 -3.29
CA THR A 1134 33.85 -1.67 -4.59
C THR A 1134 32.41 -1.19 -4.85
N GLN A 1135 31.41 -1.91 -4.33
CA GLN A 1135 29.98 -1.66 -4.55
C GLN A 1135 29.27 -1.29 -3.25
N LEU A 1136 28.14 -0.62 -3.40
CA LEU A 1136 27.20 -0.32 -2.33
C LEU A 1136 25.81 -0.86 -2.69
N ALA A 1137 25.20 -1.59 -1.77
CA ALA A 1137 23.84 -2.05 -1.83
C ALA A 1137 22.95 -1.27 -0.85
N THR A 1138 21.75 -0.89 -1.29
CA THR A 1138 20.82 -0.04 -0.54
C THR A 1138 19.39 -0.57 -0.66
N ALA A 1139 18.67 -0.67 0.46
CA ALA A 1139 17.25 -1.05 0.50
C ALA A 1139 16.36 0.16 0.83
N SER A 1140 15.12 0.19 0.36
CA SER A 1140 14.24 1.35 0.54
C SER A 1140 12.76 1.06 0.79
N LEU A 1141 12.12 2.02 1.45
CA LEU A 1141 10.68 2.11 1.63
C LEU A 1141 9.91 2.50 0.35
N ASP A 1142 10.56 2.57 -0.82
CA ASP A 1142 9.91 2.68 -2.14
C ASP A 1142 9.69 1.31 -2.82
N LYS A 1143 9.89 0.21 -2.08
CA LYS A 1143 9.81 -1.20 -2.53
C LYS A 1143 10.98 -1.67 -3.39
N THR A 1144 12.02 -0.84 -3.57
CA THR A 1144 13.18 -1.17 -4.39
C THR A 1144 14.46 -1.39 -3.56
N PHE A 1145 15.45 -1.96 -4.23
CA PHE A 1145 16.83 -2.00 -3.75
C PHE A 1145 17.76 -1.69 -4.93
N ASN A 1146 18.85 -0.99 -4.67
CA ASN A 1146 19.89 -0.73 -5.66
C ASN A 1146 21.18 -1.45 -5.25
N VAL A 1147 21.95 -1.90 -6.25
CA VAL A 1147 23.37 -2.22 -6.12
C VAL A 1147 24.09 -1.45 -7.21
N SER A 1148 25.11 -0.66 -6.86
CA SER A 1148 25.93 -0.01 -7.88
C SER A 1148 27.38 0.27 -7.43
N PRO A 1149 28.36 0.27 -8.37
CA PRO A 1149 29.76 0.59 -8.08
C PRO A 1149 29.94 1.98 -7.47
N LEU A 1150 30.90 2.14 -6.57
CA LEU A 1150 31.25 3.45 -6.00
C LEU A 1150 32.10 4.31 -6.96
N ASP A 1151 32.79 3.66 -7.90
CA ASP A 1151 33.56 4.31 -8.96
C ASP A 1151 32.68 4.73 -10.16
N LEU A 1152 33.01 5.88 -10.74
CA LEU A 1152 32.27 6.49 -11.86
C LEU A 1152 32.53 5.77 -13.21
N THR A 1153 33.73 5.22 -13.40
CA THR A 1153 34.13 4.52 -14.63
C THR A 1153 33.32 3.24 -14.81
N GLU A 1154 33.22 2.45 -13.74
CA GLU A 1154 32.45 1.20 -13.72
C GLU A 1154 30.95 1.47 -13.90
N LEU A 1155 30.42 2.52 -13.27
CA LEU A 1155 29.04 2.97 -13.44
C LEU A 1155 28.73 3.41 -14.88
N TYR A 1156 29.63 4.19 -15.50
CA TYR A 1156 29.47 4.69 -16.87
C TYR A 1156 29.57 3.57 -17.93
N GLU A 1157 30.51 2.63 -17.77
CA GLU A 1157 30.59 1.45 -18.64
C GLU A 1157 29.39 0.50 -18.46
N MET A 1158 28.84 0.37 -17.25
CA MET A 1158 27.59 -0.38 -17.03
C MET A 1158 26.40 0.28 -17.72
N ALA A 1159 26.27 1.61 -17.66
CA ALA A 1159 25.22 2.35 -18.37
C ALA A 1159 25.30 2.19 -19.89
N LYS A 1160 26.51 2.24 -20.49
CA LYS A 1160 26.70 2.00 -21.94
C LYS A 1160 26.25 0.61 -22.37
N ARG A 1161 26.64 -0.43 -21.60
CA ARG A 1161 26.26 -1.82 -21.89
C ARG A 1161 24.74 -2.01 -21.85
N LEU A 1162 24.07 -1.41 -20.87
CA LEU A 1162 22.61 -1.41 -20.80
C LEU A 1162 22.01 -0.73 -22.03
N ARG A 1163 22.41 0.51 -22.36
CA ARG A 1163 21.92 1.24 -23.53
C ARG A 1163 22.08 0.45 -24.84
N ALA A 1164 23.21 -0.23 -25.02
CA ALA A 1164 23.51 -1.02 -26.22
C ALA A 1164 22.69 -2.31 -26.35
N ALA A 1165 22.22 -2.90 -25.24
CA ALA A 1165 21.36 -4.08 -25.26
C ALA A 1165 19.88 -3.75 -25.55
N THR A 1166 19.48 -2.50 -25.32
CA THR A 1166 18.07 -2.09 -25.22
C THR A 1166 17.60 -1.15 -26.33
N SER A 1167 18.54 -0.52 -27.05
CA SER A 1167 18.25 0.42 -28.14
C SER A 1167 17.68 -0.27 -29.39
N ASP A 1168 17.01 0.51 -30.24
CA ASP A 1168 16.51 0.07 -31.56
C ASP A 1168 17.65 -0.15 -32.60
N GLU A 1169 18.93 -0.05 -32.21
CA GLU A 1169 20.12 -0.13 -33.09
C GLU A 1169 20.91 -1.45 -32.96
N SER A 1170 20.28 -2.53 -32.50
CA SER A 1170 20.83 -3.89 -32.64
C SER A 1170 21.02 -4.24 -34.14
N PRO A 1171 22.18 -4.74 -34.58
CA PRO A 1171 22.56 -4.84 -35.99
C PRO A 1171 21.90 -5.99 -36.79
#